data_AF-A0A9D2GR12-F1
#
_entry.id   AF-A0A9D2GR12-F1
#
_cell.length_a   1.000
_cell.length_b   1.000
_cell.length_c   1.000
_cell.angle_alpha   90.00
_cell.angle_beta   90.00
_cell.angle_gamma   90.00
#
_symmetry.space_group_name_H-M   'P 1'
#
loop_
_entity.id
_entity.type
_entity.pdbx_description
1 polymer ?
#
loop_
_entity_poly.entity_id
_entity_poly.type
_entity_poly.pdbx_seq_one_letter_code
_entity_poly.pdbx_strand_id
1 'polypeptide(L)'
;MKRIFTTIMAGAAALVGMVSCSQYDDSALRDSLAGLTDRIDAIDSALNGAGGEIAALQELASKAEGYITVDEVVENTDGWTLVFSDGDSVVLRNGAKGEEGEDGKQGEAGENGKPGEAGSPLTIVLQNGVYYWAWKDSGELLKGTDGQPMPASSTPTLSVDEESGCWIVNGQYTDMPAIGGDSRFIRKVEVSDYYVYITLSNGYTLNLSRTQSGESIEIGDYGFRFLDTEGTSDLKSKEDFIRSEAQYVGYEMKPEGATVFFVHPDGWNVAFGTEENAGKIAITAPDFNNPIREDEGTIAAVLTKDGVTVVANLQVKVDQSADPVVYSYTVKDETENEISSDQTIEFLTGEAMTFTYTIEPELNEDHDAVLAATDGWVIEESQETPGQFTLTAPASAGSGEVTIQVNETEPIVLFKVNATAPSLTVTDQEGSPVEDSYLFYAEDVKTFNYTWAPADATVTINGPESWTLDYSDGTLTVTPPAEEAGATVSGTVSYTLTRGEEEILKGDLFSVEVSFGQAPPQPGDYYYADGTWSSALNETEDNPAIGVVFWIGTHTDGKLLEDYPALAQGGNHGLVVAFKNVLATAFRSSGEITLPSVSYVNSVEAAENASNTGEILSTGAYGYANTCLLRETNDQELTILTALDSYAETYACPAPENTSDWFIPSAVEMFYLIAGNTASISTGGGYNFSVTAGDLTNGVAVYNAIREKYPEKDETFGDAYYTFNNVWLSHIDTAYGTPTNPHGGWSISGSVEGPYTLSAAGFSDKKAVRPILAF
;
A
#
# COMPACT_ATOMS: atom_id res chain seq x y z
N MET A 1 84.88 38.07 28.92
CA MET A 1 84.73 37.15 27.77
C MET A 1 83.32 37.39 27.24
N LYS A 2 83.03 38.45 26.47
CA LYS A 2 83.62 38.94 25.21
C LYS A 2 83.49 37.91 24.07
N ARG A 3 82.61 38.25 23.14
CA ARG A 3 82.88 38.35 21.70
C ARG A 3 83.04 37.06 20.89
N ILE A 4 82.17 37.01 19.87
CA ILE A 4 82.51 36.79 18.45
C ILE A 4 82.85 35.34 18.08
N PHE A 5 81.91 34.74 17.35
CA PHE A 5 82.09 34.01 16.09
C PHE A 5 80.68 34.04 15.45
N THR A 6 80.42 34.46 14.21
CA THR A 6 81.30 34.56 13.05
C THR A 6 80.66 35.48 12.02
N THR A 7 81.33 36.56 11.70
CA THR A 7 81.19 37.28 10.43
C THR A 7 82.00 36.51 9.39
N ILE A 8 81.38 35.86 8.40
CA ILE A 8 81.94 35.73 7.04
C ILE A 8 80.76 35.68 6.04
N MET A 9 80.90 36.47 4.98
CA MET A 9 80.11 36.50 3.73
C MET A 9 78.89 37.42 3.64
N ALA A 10 79.21 38.71 3.57
CA ALA A 10 78.72 39.51 2.43
C ALA A 10 79.22 38.87 1.11
N GLY A 11 78.34 38.66 0.13
CA GLY A 11 78.80 38.24 -1.20
C GLY A 11 77.78 37.71 -2.21
N ALA A 12 76.54 38.22 -2.27
CA ALA A 12 75.60 38.23 -3.41
C ALA A 12 74.17 38.40 -2.84
N ALA A 13 73.32 39.34 -3.21
CA ALA A 13 73.37 40.37 -4.22
C ALA A 13 72.42 41.50 -3.78
N ALA A 14 72.93 42.71 -3.67
CA ALA A 14 72.11 43.89 -3.89
C ALA A 14 71.81 43.94 -5.40
N LEU A 15 70.57 43.61 -5.79
CA LEU A 15 69.77 44.22 -6.87
C LEU A 15 68.60 43.28 -7.27
N VAL A 16 67.44 43.41 -6.61
CA VAL A 16 66.12 43.57 -7.29
C VAL A 16 65.31 44.47 -6.37
N GLY A 17 65.34 45.77 -6.63
CA GLY A 17 64.29 46.66 -6.16
C GLY A 17 63.06 46.52 -7.06
N MET A 18 61.89 46.72 -6.45
CA MET A 18 60.60 47.03 -7.08
C MET A 18 59.82 45.85 -7.69
N VAL A 19 59.08 45.12 -6.86
CA VAL A 19 57.63 44.96 -7.05
C VAL A 19 56.96 45.13 -5.68
N SER A 20 55.94 45.98 -5.65
CA SER A 20 55.10 46.31 -4.51
C SER A 20 54.54 45.06 -3.82
N CYS A 21 54.82 44.90 -2.54
CA CYS A 21 53.84 44.39 -1.59
C CYS A 21 53.90 45.32 -0.39
N SER A 22 53.06 46.35 -0.38
CA SER A 22 52.54 46.86 0.88
C SER A 22 52.09 45.64 1.68
N GLN A 23 52.74 45.35 2.81
CA GLN A 23 52.19 44.36 3.75
C GLN A 23 50.75 44.81 4.02
N TYR A 24 49.81 43.91 3.77
CA TYR A 24 48.38 44.19 3.93
C TYR A 24 48.15 44.48 5.41
N ASP A 25 48.01 45.78 5.73
CA ASP A 25 47.77 46.27 7.09
C ASP A 25 46.27 46.12 7.39
N ASP A 26 45.92 44.94 7.91
CA ASP A 26 44.56 44.55 8.26
C ASP A 26 44.21 44.89 9.72
N SER A 27 45.05 45.63 10.42
CA SER A 27 44.82 46.01 11.83
C SER A 27 43.47 46.68 12.03
N ALA A 28 43.05 47.55 11.11
CA ALA A 28 41.73 48.20 11.17
C ALA A 28 40.54 47.22 11.04
N LEU A 29 40.70 46.13 10.29
CA LEU A 29 39.68 45.08 10.16
C LEU A 29 39.65 44.20 11.41
N ARG A 30 40.81 43.92 12.02
CA ARG A 30 40.92 43.13 13.25
C ARG A 30 40.37 43.87 14.47
N ASP A 31 40.59 45.18 14.56
CA ASP A 31 40.03 46.03 15.62
C ASP A 31 38.50 46.14 15.49
N SER A 32 38.00 46.25 14.24
CA SER A 32 36.56 46.24 13.98
C SER A 32 35.92 44.89 14.32
N LEU A 33 36.62 43.78 14.05
CA LEU A 33 36.17 42.44 14.39
C LEU A 33 36.13 42.23 15.91
N ALA A 34 37.15 42.68 16.64
CA ALA A 34 37.18 42.63 18.11
C ALA A 34 36.02 43.43 18.73
N GLY A 35 35.77 44.66 18.26
CA GLY A 35 34.62 45.45 18.75
C GLY A 35 33.26 44.87 18.36
N LEU A 36 33.17 44.07 17.30
CA LEU A 36 31.97 43.29 16.96
C LEU A 36 31.80 42.09 17.90
N THR A 37 32.88 41.41 18.26
CA THR A 37 32.89 40.33 19.26
C THR A 37 32.44 40.86 20.62
N ASP A 38 33.00 41.96 21.12
CA ASP A 38 32.62 42.55 22.41
C ASP A 38 31.13 42.95 22.45
N ARG A 39 30.60 43.45 21.32
CA ARG A 39 29.17 43.80 21.20
C ARG A 39 28.28 42.57 21.18
N ILE A 40 28.73 41.47 20.59
CA ILE A 40 28.02 40.19 20.61
C ILE A 40 28.01 39.65 22.05
N ASP A 41 29.15 39.65 22.74
CA ASP A 41 29.25 39.15 24.12
C ASP A 41 28.36 39.96 25.09
N ALA A 42 28.27 41.28 24.89
CA ALA A 42 27.37 42.14 25.66
C ALA A 42 25.88 41.86 25.35
N ILE A 43 25.53 41.63 24.08
CA ILE A 43 24.18 41.24 23.68
C ILE A 43 23.83 39.86 24.25
N ASP A 44 24.75 38.90 24.18
CA ASP A 44 24.55 37.54 24.71
C ASP A 44 24.37 37.56 26.23
N SER A 45 25.16 38.37 26.95
CA SER A 45 25.00 38.56 28.39
C SER A 45 23.65 39.20 28.75
N ALA A 46 23.21 40.20 27.97
CA ALA A 46 21.90 40.83 28.13
C ALA A 46 20.73 39.90 27.78
N LEU A 47 20.88 39.02 26.79
CA LEU A 47 19.89 38.00 26.43
C LEU A 47 19.81 36.91 27.51
N ASN A 48 20.95 36.44 28.02
CA ASN A 48 21.02 35.45 29.10
C ASN A 48 20.38 35.98 30.39
N GLY A 49 20.63 37.24 30.75
CA GLY A 49 19.95 37.87 31.88
C GLY A 49 18.43 37.96 31.69
N ALA A 50 17.94 38.17 30.46
CA ALA A 50 16.49 38.22 30.17
C ALA A 50 15.90 36.83 30.25
N GLY A 51 16.61 35.83 29.72
CA GLY A 51 16.24 34.42 29.84
C GLY A 51 16.07 34.00 31.29
N GLY A 52 16.99 34.40 32.18
CA GLY A 52 16.88 34.10 33.62
C GLY A 52 15.67 34.74 34.30
N GLU A 53 15.38 36.02 34.02
CA GLU A 53 14.21 36.70 34.60
C GLU A 53 12.88 36.18 34.03
N ILE A 54 12.85 35.82 32.74
CA ILE A 54 11.69 35.19 32.11
C ILE A 54 11.44 33.81 32.73
N ALA A 55 12.48 33.01 32.95
CA ALA A 55 12.36 31.72 33.62
C ALA A 55 11.80 31.88 35.04
N ALA A 56 12.29 32.85 35.81
CA ALA A 56 11.76 33.14 37.14
C ALA A 56 10.27 33.54 37.09
N LEU A 57 9.85 34.40 36.15
CA LEU A 57 8.44 34.77 35.98
C LEU A 57 7.55 33.60 35.56
N GLN A 58 8.05 32.71 34.70
CA GLN A 58 7.35 31.49 34.30
C GLN A 58 7.19 30.54 35.48
N GLU A 59 8.22 30.39 36.29
CA GLU A 59 8.18 29.59 37.51
C GLU A 59 7.19 30.17 38.52
N LEU A 60 7.20 31.48 38.77
CA LEU A 60 6.20 32.14 39.63
C LEU A 60 4.77 31.94 39.11
N ALA A 61 4.55 32.03 37.80
CA ALA A 61 3.24 31.79 37.20
C ALA A 61 2.80 30.33 37.40
N SER A 62 3.70 29.36 37.19
CA SER A 62 3.43 27.93 37.44
C SER A 62 3.11 27.66 38.90
N LYS A 63 3.87 28.23 39.86
CA LYS A 63 3.58 28.09 41.29
C LYS A 63 2.22 28.68 41.65
N ALA A 64 1.86 29.83 41.07
CA ALA A 64 0.55 30.46 41.26
C ALA A 64 -0.61 29.62 40.70
N GLU A 65 -0.46 29.05 39.50
CA GLU A 65 -1.45 28.14 38.89
C GLU A 65 -1.62 26.84 39.69
N GLY A 66 -0.53 26.32 40.25
CA GLY A 66 -0.53 25.15 41.14
C GLY A 66 -1.01 25.41 42.57
N TYR A 67 -1.45 26.64 42.89
CA TYR A 67 -1.84 27.05 44.24
C TYR A 67 -0.73 26.81 45.29
N ILE A 68 0.53 26.87 44.88
CA ILE A 68 1.69 26.67 45.74
C ILE A 68 1.95 27.98 46.49
N THR A 69 2.13 27.89 47.81
CA THR A 69 2.29 29.05 48.68
C THR A 69 3.76 29.35 48.95
N VAL A 70 4.06 30.60 49.30
CA VAL A 70 5.41 31.03 49.68
C VAL A 70 5.62 30.75 51.17
N ASP A 71 6.53 29.83 51.48
CA ASP A 71 6.94 29.48 52.85
C ASP A 71 7.84 30.56 53.44
N GLU A 72 8.89 30.94 52.72
CA GLU A 72 9.91 31.88 53.19
C GLU A 72 10.26 32.90 52.11
N VAL A 73 10.57 34.12 52.54
CA VAL A 73 11.08 35.19 51.68
C VAL A 73 12.39 35.68 52.27
N VAL A 74 13.49 35.51 51.52
CA VAL A 74 14.84 35.88 51.92
C VAL A 74 15.33 37.03 51.05
N GLU A 75 15.75 38.13 51.65
CA GLU A 75 16.37 39.26 50.93
C GLU A 75 17.87 39.00 50.71
N ASN A 76 18.34 39.23 49.48
CA ASN A 76 19.74 39.02 49.06
C ASN A 76 20.36 40.32 48.52
N THR A 77 21.68 40.31 48.30
CA THR A 77 22.42 41.48 47.77
C THR A 77 21.91 41.98 46.41
N ASP A 78 21.37 41.09 45.59
CA ASP A 78 20.94 41.38 44.21
C ASP A 78 19.42 41.17 44.00
N GLY A 79 18.63 41.03 45.08
CA GLY A 79 17.18 40.82 44.99
C GLY A 79 16.58 39.97 46.12
N TRP A 80 15.72 39.00 45.80
CA TRP A 80 14.94 38.19 46.73
C TRP A 80 14.95 36.70 46.35
N THR A 81 14.97 35.80 47.31
CA THR A 81 14.67 34.37 47.11
C THR A 81 13.35 34.05 47.78
N LEU A 82 12.43 33.47 47.03
CA LEU A 82 11.17 32.93 47.55
C LEU A 82 11.33 31.42 47.66
N VAL A 83 11.07 30.86 48.83
CA VAL A 83 10.98 29.41 49.05
C VAL A 83 9.51 29.04 49.11
N PHE A 84 9.11 28.01 48.37
CA PHE A 84 7.73 27.58 48.22
C PHE A 84 7.40 26.36 49.08
N SER A 85 6.11 26.09 49.28
CA SER A 85 5.61 24.98 50.12
C SER A 85 5.92 23.57 49.61
N ASP A 86 6.42 23.45 48.38
CA ASP A 86 6.92 22.21 47.79
C ASP A 86 8.45 22.05 47.96
N GLY A 87 9.12 23.03 48.59
CA GLY A 87 10.56 23.05 48.82
C GLY A 87 11.38 23.72 47.71
N ASP A 88 10.75 24.06 46.57
CA ASP A 88 11.44 24.76 45.49
C ASP A 88 11.71 26.23 45.86
N SER A 89 12.59 26.88 45.09
CA SER A 89 12.88 28.29 45.31
C SER A 89 13.13 29.06 44.03
N VAL A 90 12.59 30.28 43.97
CA VAL A 90 12.77 31.22 42.85
C VAL A 90 13.58 32.41 43.30
N VAL A 91 14.59 32.80 42.51
CA VAL A 91 15.38 34.01 42.74
C VAL A 91 14.84 35.15 41.86
N LEU A 92 14.39 36.22 42.48
CA LEU A 92 13.97 37.47 41.83
C LEU A 92 15.07 38.50 41.95
N ARG A 93 15.67 38.89 40.84
CA ARG A 93 16.65 39.98 40.83
C ARG A 93 15.90 41.31 40.86
N ASN A 94 16.34 42.25 41.69
CA ASN A 94 15.83 43.62 41.72
C ASN A 94 16.99 44.53 42.13
N GLY A 95 17.43 45.41 41.23
CA GLY A 95 18.63 46.22 41.37
C GLY A 95 18.68 47.08 42.65
N ALA A 96 19.87 47.56 43.01
CA ALA A 96 20.08 48.34 44.21
C ALA A 96 19.24 49.63 44.24
N LYS A 97 18.68 49.96 45.41
CA LYS A 97 17.82 51.12 45.68
C LYS A 97 18.41 52.44 45.15
N GLY A 98 17.79 53.04 44.14
CA GLY A 98 18.09 54.42 43.74
C GLY A 98 17.75 55.43 44.85
N GLU A 99 18.56 56.48 45.00
CA GLU A 99 18.26 57.59 45.93
C GLU A 99 16.97 58.31 45.50
N GLU A 100 16.19 58.76 46.50
CA GLU A 100 14.89 59.41 46.32
C GLU A 100 15.06 60.72 45.52
N GLY A 101 14.48 60.78 44.32
CA GLY A 101 14.53 61.98 43.47
C GLY A 101 13.62 63.08 44.00
N GLU A 102 14.12 64.31 44.11
CA GLU A 102 13.30 65.48 44.43
C GLU A 102 12.32 65.81 43.27
N ASP A 103 11.10 66.24 43.65
CA ASP A 103 9.98 66.54 42.75
C ASP A 103 10.36 67.47 41.57
N GLY A 104 10.20 66.95 40.35
CA GLY A 104 10.40 67.70 39.11
C GLY A 104 9.25 68.67 38.80
N LYS A 105 9.56 69.93 38.50
CA LYS A 105 8.61 70.89 37.91
C LYS A 105 8.31 70.54 36.45
N GLN A 106 7.03 70.66 36.09
CA GLN A 106 6.46 70.40 34.77
C GLN A 106 7.12 71.23 33.65
N GLY A 107 7.64 70.56 32.62
CA GLY A 107 8.06 71.15 31.35
C GLY A 107 6.99 70.98 30.25
N GLU A 108 6.91 71.94 29.32
CA GLU A 108 5.92 71.98 28.24
C GLU A 108 6.17 70.95 27.12
N ALA A 109 5.09 70.64 26.38
CA ALA A 109 5.06 69.64 25.32
C ALA A 109 5.85 70.06 24.07
N GLY A 110 6.72 69.16 23.58
CA GLY A 110 7.40 69.25 22.28
C GLY A 110 6.86 68.23 21.27
N GLU A 111 6.82 68.63 20.00
CA GLU A 111 6.12 67.99 18.87
C GLU A 111 6.68 66.61 18.42
N ASN A 112 5.80 65.80 17.81
CA ASN A 112 6.13 64.53 17.18
C ASN A 112 6.97 64.69 15.89
N GLY A 113 8.14 64.04 15.84
CA GLY A 113 8.95 63.82 14.64
C GLY A 113 8.84 62.39 14.10
N LYS A 114 8.83 62.24 12.77
CA LYS A 114 8.59 61.01 11.98
C LYS A 114 9.70 59.93 12.09
N PRO A 115 9.37 58.65 11.81
CA PRO A 115 10.28 57.51 11.97
C PRO A 115 11.42 57.53 10.93
N GLY A 116 12.65 57.29 11.39
CA GLY A 116 13.85 57.22 10.57
C GLY A 116 14.67 55.96 10.86
N GLU A 117 15.23 55.40 9.79
CA GLU A 117 15.99 54.16 9.66
C GLU A 117 17.01 53.88 10.78
N ALA A 118 17.24 52.59 11.05
CA ALA A 118 18.17 52.08 12.05
C ALA A 118 19.60 52.60 11.80
N GLY A 119 19.95 53.67 12.51
CA GLY A 119 21.28 54.27 12.56
C GLY A 119 21.76 54.37 14.00
N SER A 120 23.06 54.16 14.20
CA SER A 120 23.85 54.12 15.44
C SER A 120 23.28 54.87 16.66
N PRO A 121 23.49 54.37 17.90
CA PRO A 121 22.95 54.96 19.13
C PRO A 121 23.52 56.35 19.48
N LEU A 122 24.57 56.78 18.76
CA LEU A 122 25.25 58.05 18.94
C LEU A 122 24.95 59.02 17.79
N THR A 123 24.87 60.30 18.12
CA THR A 123 24.81 61.44 17.20
C THR A 123 25.93 62.43 17.49
N ILE A 124 26.12 63.41 16.61
CA ILE A 124 27.11 64.47 16.78
C ILE A 124 26.39 65.79 17.07
N VAL A 125 26.75 66.45 18.17
CA VAL A 125 26.22 67.76 18.56
C VAL A 125 27.34 68.80 18.50
N LEU A 126 27.10 69.93 17.84
CA LEU A 126 28.03 71.05 17.78
C LEU A 126 27.78 72.01 18.95
N GLN A 127 28.76 72.22 19.82
CA GLN A 127 28.74 73.26 20.84
C GLN A 127 30.04 74.06 20.86
N ASN A 128 29.94 75.39 20.94
CA ASN A 128 31.10 76.29 21.04
C ASN A 128 32.17 76.10 19.96
N GLY A 129 31.77 75.66 18.76
CA GLY A 129 32.69 75.44 17.63
C GLY A 129 33.40 74.08 17.64
N VAL A 130 33.06 73.19 18.58
CA VAL A 130 33.60 71.83 18.69
C VAL A 130 32.44 70.82 18.57
N TYR A 131 32.63 69.79 17.76
CA TYR A 131 31.69 68.68 17.65
C TYR A 131 31.93 67.69 18.78
N TYR A 132 30.86 67.25 19.46
CA TYR A 132 30.89 66.31 20.57
C TYR A 132 30.00 65.10 20.27
N TRP A 133 30.35 63.95 20.83
CA TRP A 133 29.48 62.79 20.84
C TRP A 133 28.29 63.03 21.77
N ALA A 134 27.09 62.70 21.30
CA ALA A 134 25.86 62.80 22.08
C ALA A 134 24.98 61.58 21.85
N TRP A 135 24.08 61.29 22.78
CA TRP A 135 23.09 60.23 22.60
C TRP A 135 22.06 60.64 21.56
N LYS A 136 21.76 59.74 20.61
CA LYS A 136 20.86 60.06 19.49
C LYS A 136 19.44 60.39 19.96
N ASP A 137 18.96 59.73 21.01
CA ASP A 137 17.59 59.88 21.50
C ASP A 137 17.42 61.06 22.48
N SER A 138 18.41 61.32 23.35
CA SER A 138 18.33 62.43 24.33
C SER A 138 19.04 63.72 23.88
N GLY A 139 20.01 63.63 22.97
CA GLY A 139 20.87 64.75 22.58
C GLY A 139 21.88 65.17 23.65
N GLU A 140 21.97 64.46 24.77
CA GLU A 140 22.90 64.75 25.85
C GLU A 140 24.33 64.41 25.46
N LEU A 141 25.27 65.29 25.83
CA LEU A 141 26.69 65.10 25.54
C LEU A 141 27.24 63.91 26.34
N LEU A 142 27.91 62.99 25.66
CA LEU A 142 28.64 61.92 26.33
C LEU A 142 29.81 62.51 27.10
N LYS A 143 29.93 62.11 28.37
CA LYS A 143 31.01 62.53 29.27
C LYS A 143 31.93 61.36 29.56
N GLY A 144 33.22 61.64 29.66
CA GLY A 144 34.17 60.69 30.22
C GLY A 144 34.00 60.55 31.74
N THR A 145 34.70 59.60 32.35
CA THR A 145 34.75 59.43 33.82
C THR A 145 35.28 60.65 34.60
N ASP A 146 35.85 61.63 33.91
CA ASP A 146 36.25 62.93 34.44
C ASP A 146 35.11 63.98 34.44
N GLY A 147 33.92 63.59 33.96
CA GLY A 147 32.74 64.44 33.82
C GLY A 147 32.79 65.44 32.67
N GLN A 148 33.80 65.38 31.79
CA GLN A 148 33.96 66.30 30.67
C GLN A 148 33.36 65.76 29.37
N PRO A 149 32.74 66.62 28.52
CA PRO A 149 32.17 66.20 27.25
C PRO A 149 33.23 65.69 26.26
N MET A 150 32.93 64.59 25.57
CA MET A 150 33.85 63.92 24.66
C MET A 150 33.83 64.47 23.22
N PRO A 151 34.95 65.00 22.68
CA PRO A 151 35.00 65.53 21.32
C PRO A 151 34.84 64.45 20.23
N ALA A 152 34.09 64.75 19.18
CA ALA A 152 33.87 63.89 18.02
C ALA A 152 34.93 64.09 16.92
N SER A 153 36.18 63.76 17.24
CA SER A 153 37.34 63.97 16.34
C SER A 153 37.61 62.83 15.35
N SER A 154 37.01 61.65 15.55
CA SER A 154 37.11 60.47 14.66
C SER A 154 35.91 59.55 14.84
N THR A 155 35.66 58.65 13.88
CA THR A 155 34.62 57.60 13.97
C THR A 155 34.69 56.87 15.32
N PRO A 156 33.57 56.70 16.05
CA PRO A 156 33.60 56.19 17.40
C PRO A 156 33.76 54.66 17.40
N THR A 157 34.72 54.14 18.17
CA THR A 157 34.78 52.72 18.52
C THR A 157 33.98 52.47 19.80
N LEU A 158 33.18 51.40 19.81
CA LEU A 158 32.34 51.01 20.95
C LEU A 158 32.82 49.66 21.48
N SER A 159 33.11 49.59 22.77
CA SER A 159 33.36 48.34 23.51
C SER A 159 32.71 48.42 24.90
N VAL A 160 32.70 47.30 25.63
CA VAL A 160 32.18 47.24 27.01
C VAL A 160 33.34 46.93 27.93
N ASP A 161 33.39 47.60 29.08
CA ASP A 161 34.33 47.25 30.13
C ASP A 161 33.81 46.04 30.93
N GLU A 162 34.58 44.96 31.01
CA GLU A 162 34.17 43.72 31.69
C GLU A 162 34.06 43.89 33.22
N GLU A 163 34.77 44.86 33.82
CA GLU A 163 34.83 45.04 35.27
C GLU A 163 33.76 46.01 35.81
N SER A 164 33.47 47.10 35.07
CA SER A 164 32.48 48.12 35.43
C SER A 164 31.16 48.00 34.67
N GLY A 165 31.08 47.17 33.63
CA GLY A 165 29.88 46.95 32.83
C GLY A 165 29.40 48.17 32.05
N CYS A 166 30.21 49.24 31.94
CA CYS A 166 29.88 50.49 31.26
C CYS A 166 30.38 50.54 29.82
N TRP A 167 29.72 51.35 28.98
CA TRP A 167 30.18 51.57 27.61
C TRP A 167 31.53 52.29 27.58
N ILE A 168 32.44 51.81 26.74
CA ILE A 168 33.68 52.49 26.36
C ILE A 168 33.47 53.07 24.96
N VAL A 169 33.73 54.37 24.81
CA VAL A 169 33.67 55.08 23.52
C VAL A 169 35.07 55.60 23.21
N ASN A 170 35.65 55.22 22.07
CA ASN A 170 37.02 55.65 21.67
C ASN A 170 38.09 55.41 22.76
N GLY A 171 37.99 54.32 23.51
CA GLY A 171 38.92 53.97 24.59
C GLY A 171 38.76 54.80 25.87
N GLN A 172 37.70 55.60 25.99
CA GLN A 172 37.35 56.29 27.24
C GLN A 172 36.09 55.69 27.88
N TYR A 173 36.18 55.48 29.18
CA TYR A 173 35.08 55.03 30.03
C TYR A 173 33.98 56.08 30.09
N THR A 174 32.73 55.64 29.91
CA THR A 174 31.55 56.47 30.12
C THR A 174 30.91 56.16 31.47
N ASP A 175 30.03 57.05 31.92
CA ASP A 175 29.15 56.87 33.08
C ASP A 175 27.88 56.06 32.75
N MET A 176 27.78 55.49 31.54
CA MET A 176 26.59 54.79 31.08
C MET A 176 26.78 53.25 31.11
N PRO A 177 26.00 52.51 31.92
CA PRO A 177 26.05 51.05 31.95
C PRO A 177 25.64 50.45 30.60
N ALA A 178 26.46 49.51 30.09
CA ALA A 178 26.20 48.70 28.91
C ALA A 178 25.38 47.44 29.21
N ILE A 179 25.41 46.98 30.46
CA ILE A 179 24.62 45.87 30.98
C ILE A 179 23.78 46.43 32.14
N GLY A 180 22.45 46.31 32.05
CA GLY A 180 21.53 46.82 33.05
C GLY A 180 21.67 46.07 34.38
N GLY A 181 22.14 46.77 35.41
CA GLY A 181 22.10 46.33 36.81
C GLY A 181 20.71 46.44 37.46
N ASP A 182 19.71 46.96 36.74
CA ASP A 182 18.30 46.97 37.13
C ASP A 182 17.56 45.81 36.47
N SER A 183 16.72 45.10 37.23
CA SER A 183 15.83 44.10 36.65
C SER A 183 14.94 44.75 35.59
N ARG A 184 14.85 44.13 34.41
CA ARG A 184 14.01 44.67 33.32
C ARG A 184 12.53 44.43 33.56
N PHE A 185 12.20 43.46 34.41
CA PHE A 185 10.83 43.00 34.61
C PHE A 185 10.33 43.16 36.04
N ILE A 186 11.17 43.05 37.08
CA ILE A 186 10.76 43.18 38.48
C ILE A 186 11.08 44.58 39.00
N ARG A 187 10.05 45.32 39.43
CA ARG A 187 10.17 46.68 39.96
C ARG A 187 10.27 46.70 41.49
N LYS A 188 9.45 45.88 42.16
CA LYS A 188 9.32 45.91 43.62
C LYS A 188 8.78 44.59 44.16
N VAL A 189 9.26 44.16 45.31
CA VAL A 189 8.70 43.05 46.09
C VAL A 189 8.28 43.60 47.46
N GLU A 190 7.05 43.31 47.89
CA GLU A 190 6.52 43.68 49.21
C GLU A 190 5.94 42.45 49.90
N VAL A 191 6.23 42.29 51.18
CA VAL A 191 5.77 41.15 51.96
C VAL A 191 4.76 41.63 53.00
N SER A 192 3.61 40.97 53.07
CA SER A 192 2.58 41.15 54.10
C SER A 192 2.36 39.85 54.87
N ASP A 193 1.45 39.86 55.85
CA ASP A 193 1.10 38.66 56.62
C ASP A 193 0.46 37.55 55.77
N TYR A 194 -0.15 37.90 54.64
CA TYR A 194 -0.91 36.95 53.80
C TYR A 194 -0.35 36.78 52.39
N TYR A 195 0.29 37.81 51.85
CA TYR A 195 0.76 37.83 50.46
C TYR A 195 2.19 38.35 50.32
N VAL A 196 2.86 37.86 49.29
CA VAL A 196 3.99 38.52 48.65
C VAL A 196 3.49 39.22 47.39
N TYR A 197 3.68 40.53 47.32
CA TYR A 197 3.32 41.38 46.19
C TYR A 197 4.54 41.62 45.33
N ILE A 198 4.51 41.18 44.07
CA ILE A 198 5.58 41.40 43.10
C ILE A 198 5.07 42.37 42.05
N THR A 199 5.55 43.60 42.08
CA THR A 199 5.22 44.62 41.08
C THR A 199 6.21 44.54 39.93
N LEU A 200 5.69 44.35 38.72
CA LEU A 200 6.45 44.31 37.49
C LEU A 200 6.76 45.73 36.99
N SER A 201 7.73 45.87 36.09
CA SER A 201 8.17 47.15 35.50
C SER A 201 7.05 47.89 34.75
N ASN A 202 6.07 47.15 34.20
CA ASN A 202 4.88 47.70 33.55
C ASN A 202 3.77 48.15 34.53
N GLY A 203 3.98 47.97 35.85
CA GLY A 203 3.06 48.38 36.90
C GLY A 203 2.01 47.35 37.32
N TYR A 204 1.97 46.16 36.72
CA TYR A 204 1.13 45.06 37.19
C TYR A 204 1.69 44.44 38.48
N THR A 205 0.83 44.03 39.41
CA THR A 205 1.24 43.36 40.66
C THR A 205 0.71 41.94 40.69
N LEU A 206 1.62 40.97 40.82
CA LEU A 206 1.33 39.57 41.11
C LEU A 206 1.24 39.37 42.62
N ASN A 207 0.21 38.67 43.08
CA ASN A 207 -0.01 38.39 44.50
C ASN A 207 0.16 36.88 44.74
N LEU A 208 1.16 36.50 45.52
CA LEU A 208 1.40 35.11 45.88
C LEU A 208 1.03 34.90 47.35
N SER A 209 0.15 33.94 47.61
CA SER A 209 -0.27 33.58 48.98
C SER A 209 0.90 33.02 49.78
N ARG A 210 1.02 33.42 51.04
CA ARG A 210 2.05 32.91 51.96
C ARG A 210 1.53 31.76 52.79
N THR A 211 2.41 30.80 53.07
CA THR A 211 2.15 29.74 54.04
C THR A 211 2.07 30.37 55.42
N GLN A 212 0.95 30.12 56.10
CA GLN A 212 0.77 30.52 57.49
C GLN A 212 1.53 29.55 58.39
N SER A 213 2.87 29.62 58.42
CA SER A 213 3.69 28.86 59.38
C SER A 213 4.78 29.72 60.00
N GLY A 214 4.68 29.91 61.32
CA GLY A 214 5.72 30.55 62.11
C GLY A 214 5.22 30.86 63.52
N GLU A 215 5.40 29.90 64.44
CA GLU A 215 5.35 30.00 65.91
C GLU A 215 4.13 30.66 66.62
N SER A 216 3.16 31.20 65.90
CA SER A 216 1.90 31.68 66.47
C SER A 216 0.78 30.66 66.26
N ILE A 217 0.29 30.16 67.40
CA ILE A 217 -0.81 29.18 67.53
C ILE A 217 -2.16 29.78 67.08
N GLU A 218 -2.20 31.04 66.61
CA GLU A 218 -3.44 31.68 66.19
C GLU A 218 -3.47 31.86 64.66
N ILE A 219 -4.42 31.20 64.00
CA ILE A 219 -4.92 31.69 62.71
C ILE A 219 -5.37 33.14 62.95
N GLY A 220 -4.83 34.08 62.18
CA GLY A 220 -5.27 35.48 62.19
C GLY A 220 -6.74 35.61 61.79
N ASP A 221 -7.17 36.81 61.36
CA ASP A 221 -8.59 37.01 61.02
C ASP A 221 -9.06 36.10 59.86
N TYR A 222 -8.12 35.62 59.02
CA TYR A 222 -8.33 34.68 57.92
C TYR A 222 -7.28 33.58 57.92
N GLY A 223 -7.70 32.32 57.74
CA GLY A 223 -6.79 31.23 57.39
C GLY A 223 -7.39 29.84 57.49
N PHE A 224 -6.66 28.87 56.97
CA PHE A 224 -7.02 27.45 56.92
C PHE A 224 -5.78 26.61 57.26
N ARG A 225 -5.96 25.52 58.01
CA ARG A 225 -4.88 24.58 58.33
C ARG A 225 -5.41 23.15 58.26
N PHE A 226 -4.63 22.26 57.64
CA PHE A 226 -4.80 20.82 57.79
C PHE A 226 -4.18 20.39 59.11
N LEU A 227 -4.85 19.51 59.83
CA LEU A 227 -4.42 18.98 61.11
C LEU A 227 -4.26 17.47 61.02
N ASP A 228 -3.44 16.91 61.90
CA ASP A 228 -3.39 15.46 62.11
C ASP A 228 -4.78 14.89 62.48
N THR A 229 -4.89 13.56 62.48
CA THR A 229 -6.16 12.87 62.76
C THR A 229 -6.72 13.18 64.16
N GLU A 230 -5.84 13.57 65.11
CA GLU A 230 -6.20 13.94 66.48
C GLU A 230 -6.58 15.43 66.62
N GLY A 231 -6.34 16.24 65.58
CA GLY A 231 -6.57 17.68 65.56
C GLY A 231 -5.56 18.47 66.39
N THR A 232 -4.37 17.92 66.66
CA THR A 232 -3.43 18.47 67.65
C THR A 232 -2.23 19.21 67.06
N SER A 233 -1.87 18.90 65.82
CA SER A 233 -0.72 19.51 65.14
C SER A 233 -0.99 19.75 63.65
N ASP A 234 -0.27 20.71 63.07
CA ASP A 234 -0.33 21.01 61.64
C ASP A 234 0.17 19.82 60.81
N LEU A 235 -0.63 19.42 59.83
CA LEU A 235 -0.31 18.33 58.91
C LEU A 235 0.17 18.91 57.57
N LYS A 236 1.43 18.65 57.21
CA LYS A 236 2.05 19.13 55.97
C LYS A 236 2.10 18.07 54.87
N SER A 237 2.22 16.80 55.24
CA SER A 237 2.19 15.67 54.33
C SER A 237 1.48 14.47 54.93
N LYS A 238 0.97 13.58 54.08
CA LYS A 238 0.45 12.27 54.42
C LYS A 238 0.66 11.28 53.27
N GLU A 239 1.43 10.22 53.49
CA GLU A 239 2.02 9.41 52.41
C GLU A 239 1.50 7.96 52.33
N ASP A 240 0.49 7.62 53.11
CA ASP A 240 -0.02 6.25 53.32
C ASP A 240 -1.47 6.08 52.87
N PHE A 241 -1.86 6.71 51.76
CA PHE A 241 -3.22 6.56 51.24
C PHE A 241 -3.42 5.21 50.56
N ILE A 242 -4.41 4.46 51.03
CA ILE A 242 -4.89 3.24 50.36
C ILE A 242 -5.85 3.66 49.24
N ARG A 243 -5.64 3.13 48.03
CA ARG A 243 -6.47 3.45 46.84
C ARG A 243 -7.94 3.17 47.09
N SER A 244 -8.81 4.05 46.60
CA SER A 244 -10.28 3.94 46.68
C SER A 244 -10.86 3.93 48.11
N GLU A 245 -10.04 4.11 49.15
CA GLU A 245 -10.47 4.26 50.54
C GLU A 245 -10.43 5.73 50.97
N ALA A 246 -11.52 6.22 51.59
CA ALA A 246 -11.54 7.55 52.16
C ALA A 246 -10.83 7.58 53.51
N GLN A 247 -9.71 8.31 53.59
CA GLN A 247 -9.04 8.60 54.84
C GLN A 247 -9.33 10.04 55.28
N TYR A 248 -9.24 10.30 56.59
CA TYR A 248 -9.69 11.56 57.16
C TYR A 248 -8.55 12.33 57.84
N VAL A 249 -8.51 13.64 57.62
CA VAL A 249 -7.60 14.59 58.29
C VAL A 249 -8.40 15.67 59.00
N GLY A 250 -7.89 16.21 60.10
CA GLY A 250 -8.52 17.34 60.79
C GLY A 250 -8.33 18.65 60.03
N TYR A 251 -9.11 19.68 60.35
CA TYR A 251 -8.84 21.04 59.87
C TYR A 251 -9.29 22.13 60.85
N GLU A 252 -8.67 23.30 60.75
CA GLU A 252 -9.11 24.52 61.42
C GLU A 252 -9.24 25.64 60.39
N MET A 253 -10.27 26.49 60.50
CA MET A 253 -10.47 27.63 59.62
C MET A 253 -11.01 28.86 60.34
N LYS A 254 -10.61 30.07 59.90
CA LYS A 254 -11.19 31.35 60.32
C LYS A 254 -11.38 32.31 59.12
N PRO A 255 -12.38 33.21 59.18
CA PRO A 255 -13.46 33.22 60.16
C PRO A 255 -14.51 32.16 59.81
N GLU A 256 -15.31 31.72 60.78
CA GLU A 256 -16.37 30.74 60.56
C GLU A 256 -17.33 31.20 59.44
N GLY A 257 -17.80 30.26 58.61
CA GLY A 257 -18.61 30.55 57.43
C GLY A 257 -17.85 31.19 56.26
N ALA A 258 -16.52 31.02 56.17
CA ALA A 258 -15.77 31.26 54.93
C ALA A 258 -16.07 30.16 53.89
N THR A 259 -15.95 30.49 52.61
CA THR A 259 -16.05 29.50 51.53
C THR A 259 -14.69 28.86 51.31
N VAL A 260 -14.65 27.54 51.29
CA VAL A 260 -13.45 26.76 50.99
C VAL A 260 -13.75 25.85 49.81
N PHE A 261 -12.84 25.81 48.84
CA PHE A 261 -12.82 24.77 47.82
C PHE A 261 -11.47 24.08 47.82
N PHE A 262 -11.44 22.85 47.35
CA PHE A 262 -10.23 22.05 47.25
C PHE A 262 -9.80 21.97 45.79
N VAL A 263 -8.51 22.16 45.57
CA VAL A 263 -7.81 21.77 44.35
C VAL A 263 -6.98 20.56 44.72
N HIS A 264 -6.98 19.52 43.90
CA HIS A 264 -6.32 18.26 44.22
C HIS A 264 -5.73 17.64 42.95
N PRO A 265 -4.79 16.68 43.08
CA PRO A 265 -4.20 15.98 41.94
C PRO A 265 -5.25 15.19 41.16
N ASP A 266 -4.96 14.86 39.91
CA ASP A 266 -5.92 14.19 39.03
C ASP A 266 -6.30 12.80 39.57
N GLY A 267 -7.60 12.51 39.56
CA GLY A 267 -8.17 11.26 40.10
C GLY A 267 -8.33 11.20 41.63
N TRP A 268 -7.76 12.13 42.40
CA TRP A 268 -8.03 12.24 43.83
C TRP A 268 -9.42 12.82 44.07
N ASN A 269 -9.99 12.57 45.27
CA ASN A 269 -11.24 13.19 45.69
C ASN A 269 -11.09 13.77 47.09
N VAL A 270 -11.51 15.02 47.28
CA VAL A 270 -11.40 15.75 48.54
C VAL A 270 -12.74 16.41 48.87
N ALA A 271 -13.28 16.11 50.05
CA ALA A 271 -14.55 16.67 50.50
C ALA A 271 -14.56 16.89 52.02
N PHE A 272 -15.40 17.82 52.49
CA PHE A 272 -15.70 17.90 53.92
C PHE A 272 -16.38 16.62 54.40
N GLY A 273 -16.02 16.18 55.61
CA GLY A 273 -16.63 15.03 56.27
C GLY A 273 -18.13 15.21 56.47
N THR A 274 -18.85 14.08 56.45
CA THR A 274 -20.29 14.02 56.74
C THR A 274 -20.54 14.16 58.25
N GLU A 275 -21.80 14.08 58.71
CA GLU A 275 -22.16 14.22 60.13
C GLU A 275 -21.35 13.31 61.07
N GLU A 276 -20.98 12.11 60.64
CA GLU A 276 -20.18 11.15 61.42
C GLU A 276 -18.71 11.56 61.57
N ASN A 277 -18.20 12.37 60.64
CA ASN A 277 -16.82 12.87 60.59
C ASN A 277 -16.77 14.41 60.58
N ALA A 278 -17.72 15.06 61.26
CA ALA A 278 -17.79 16.51 61.33
C ALA A 278 -16.47 17.11 61.86
N GLY A 279 -15.97 18.16 61.20
CA GLY A 279 -14.67 18.77 61.51
C GLY A 279 -13.45 18.07 60.89
N LYS A 280 -13.68 17.13 59.97
CA LYS A 280 -12.62 16.47 59.17
C LYS A 280 -12.81 16.69 57.68
N ILE A 281 -11.76 16.42 56.92
CA ILE A 281 -11.74 16.36 55.45
C ILE A 281 -11.51 14.91 55.05
N ALA A 282 -12.40 14.37 54.22
CA ALA A 282 -12.25 13.09 53.57
C ALA A 282 -11.37 13.26 52.32
N ILE A 283 -10.32 12.46 52.22
CA ILE A 283 -9.40 12.40 51.09
C ILE A 283 -9.37 10.95 50.60
N THR A 284 -9.64 10.74 49.32
CA THR A 284 -9.65 9.42 48.68
C THR A 284 -8.65 9.40 47.53
N ALA A 285 -7.71 8.46 47.60
CA ALA A 285 -6.74 8.22 46.53
C ALA A 285 -7.41 7.55 45.30
N PRO A 286 -6.90 7.81 44.08
CA PRO A 286 -7.45 7.24 42.85
C PRO A 286 -7.33 5.71 42.81
N ASP A 287 -8.32 5.08 42.17
CA ASP A 287 -8.28 3.66 41.82
C ASP A 287 -7.09 3.36 40.90
N PHE A 288 -6.50 2.15 41.03
CA PHE A 288 -5.37 1.73 40.19
C PHE A 288 -5.72 1.73 38.70
N ASN A 289 -6.98 1.45 38.35
CA ASN A 289 -7.45 1.42 36.96
C ASN A 289 -7.93 2.78 36.44
N ASN A 290 -7.84 3.85 37.23
CA ASN A 290 -8.20 5.19 36.77
C ASN A 290 -7.12 5.69 35.77
N PRO A 291 -7.49 6.05 34.53
CA PRO A 291 -6.53 6.41 33.47
C PRO A 291 -5.83 7.76 33.68
N ILE A 292 -6.39 8.63 34.52
CA ILE A 292 -5.84 9.96 34.83
C ILE A 292 -5.28 10.02 36.26
N ARG A 293 -4.98 8.88 36.89
CA ARG A 293 -4.51 8.86 38.28
C ARG A 293 -3.14 9.51 38.42
N GLU A 294 -2.99 10.27 39.49
CA GLU A 294 -1.69 10.67 40.02
C GLU A 294 -1.43 9.94 41.35
N ASP A 295 -0.25 9.35 41.52
CA ASP A 295 0.09 8.57 42.72
C ASP A 295 0.57 9.45 43.89
N GLU A 296 0.88 10.71 43.61
CA GLU A 296 1.25 11.73 44.60
C GLU A 296 0.89 13.12 44.08
N GLY A 297 0.83 14.11 44.98
CA GLY A 297 0.65 15.51 44.61
C GLY A 297 0.22 16.38 45.79
N THR A 298 -0.21 17.61 45.50
CA THR A 298 -0.62 18.59 46.51
C THR A 298 -2.12 18.83 46.49
N ILE A 299 -2.77 18.70 47.65
CA ILE A 299 -4.12 19.19 47.87
C ILE A 299 -4.04 20.62 48.41
N ALA A 300 -4.63 21.57 47.71
CA ALA A 300 -4.74 22.96 48.12
C ALA A 300 -6.17 23.29 48.58
N ALA A 301 -6.31 23.70 49.84
CA ALA A 301 -7.54 24.28 50.38
C ALA A 301 -7.51 25.80 50.18
N VAL A 302 -8.41 26.30 49.33
CA VAL A 302 -8.51 27.73 49.01
C VAL A 302 -9.69 28.33 49.75
N LEU A 303 -9.39 29.07 50.80
CA LEU A 303 -10.37 29.81 51.60
C LEU A 303 -10.54 31.22 51.03
N THR A 304 -11.77 31.65 50.77
CA THR A 304 -12.07 33.01 50.33
C THR A 304 -13.18 33.64 51.15
N LYS A 305 -12.95 34.87 51.65
CA LYS A 305 -13.95 35.69 52.33
C LYS A 305 -13.55 37.16 52.32
N ASP A 306 -14.51 38.06 52.10
CA ASP A 306 -14.34 39.51 52.11
C ASP A 306 -13.18 40.04 51.23
N GLY A 307 -12.93 39.37 50.10
CA GLY A 307 -11.85 39.71 49.17
C GLY A 307 -10.45 39.22 49.58
N VAL A 308 -10.34 38.51 50.70
CA VAL A 308 -9.13 37.82 51.15
C VAL A 308 -9.19 36.36 50.73
N THR A 309 -8.13 35.88 50.08
CA THR A 309 -7.94 34.48 49.70
C THR A 309 -6.71 33.91 50.38
N VAL A 310 -6.89 32.89 51.20
CA VAL A 310 -5.79 32.15 51.84
C VAL A 310 -5.75 30.74 51.27
N VAL A 311 -4.54 30.23 51.04
CA VAL A 311 -4.31 28.88 50.54
C VAL A 311 -3.53 28.09 51.58
N ALA A 312 -3.92 26.84 51.80
CA ALA A 312 -3.20 25.89 52.63
C ALA A 312 -2.98 24.60 51.84
N ASN A 313 -1.79 24.02 51.95
CA ASN A 313 -1.37 22.89 51.14
C ASN A 313 -1.09 21.66 52.01
N LEU A 314 -1.46 20.49 51.49
CA LEU A 314 -1.19 19.17 52.05
C LEU A 314 -0.61 18.26 50.95
N GLN A 315 0.62 17.79 51.14
CA GLN A 315 1.20 16.78 50.25
C GLN A 315 0.57 15.42 50.51
N VAL A 316 0.20 14.69 49.46
CA VAL A 316 -0.42 13.36 49.55
C VAL A 316 0.29 12.36 48.65
N LYS A 317 0.37 11.09 49.09
CA LYS A 317 0.93 9.98 48.32
C LYS A 317 0.23 8.66 48.62
N VAL A 318 0.11 7.82 47.59
CA VAL A 318 -0.46 6.47 47.68
C VAL A 318 0.56 5.47 48.22
N ASP A 319 0.10 4.57 49.09
CA ASP A 319 0.85 3.36 49.45
C ASP A 319 0.74 2.33 48.31
N GLN A 320 1.83 2.16 47.56
CA GLN A 320 1.91 1.24 46.42
C GLN A 320 2.19 -0.23 46.83
N SER A 321 2.34 -0.54 48.12
CA SER A 321 2.71 -1.89 48.57
C SER A 321 1.68 -2.98 48.29
N ALA A 322 0.43 -2.60 47.97
CA ALA A 322 -0.66 -3.49 47.64
C ALA A 322 -1.10 -3.44 46.16
N ASP A 323 -0.38 -2.70 45.30
CA ASP A 323 -0.69 -2.60 43.88
C ASP A 323 -0.46 -3.96 43.16
N PRO A 324 -1.28 -4.32 42.16
CA PRO A 324 -1.07 -5.55 41.41
C PRO A 324 0.28 -5.52 40.67
N VAL A 325 1.04 -6.62 40.74
CA VAL A 325 2.26 -6.78 39.95
C VAL A 325 1.88 -6.90 38.48
N VAL A 326 2.33 -5.95 37.67
CA VAL A 326 2.17 -5.99 36.21
C VAL A 326 3.39 -6.70 35.63
N TYR A 327 3.15 -7.84 34.97
CA TYR A 327 4.19 -8.58 34.25
C TYR A 327 4.27 -8.12 32.79
N SER A 328 5.49 -7.99 32.30
CA SER A 328 5.81 -7.79 30.89
C SER A 328 6.45 -9.06 30.32
N TYR A 329 6.18 -9.34 29.05
CA TYR A 329 6.57 -10.57 28.38
C TYR A 329 7.33 -10.21 27.11
N THR A 330 8.51 -10.80 26.93
CA THR A 330 9.24 -10.72 25.67
C THR A 330 9.38 -12.13 25.12
N VAL A 331 9.09 -12.32 23.83
CA VAL A 331 9.31 -13.59 23.13
C VAL A 331 10.25 -13.34 21.97
N LYS A 332 11.19 -14.27 21.75
CA LYS A 332 12.12 -14.24 20.62
C LYS A 332 12.15 -15.56 19.87
N ASP A 333 12.40 -15.47 18.57
CA ASP A 333 12.70 -16.63 17.73
C ASP A 333 14.14 -17.14 17.93
N GLU A 334 14.50 -18.23 17.25
CA GLU A 334 15.84 -18.82 17.27
C GLU A 334 16.95 -17.90 16.74
N THR A 335 16.60 -16.82 16.04
CA THR A 335 17.51 -15.81 15.53
C THR A 335 17.61 -14.57 16.42
N GLU A 336 17.03 -14.62 17.63
CA GLU A 336 16.99 -13.55 18.64
C GLU A 336 16.14 -12.32 18.25
N ASN A 337 15.26 -12.43 17.25
CA ASN A 337 14.33 -11.36 16.92
C ASN A 337 13.12 -11.40 17.85
N GLU A 338 12.71 -10.23 18.35
CA GLU A 338 11.50 -10.10 19.17
C GLU A 338 10.23 -10.30 18.34
N ILE A 339 9.29 -11.05 18.91
CA ILE A 339 8.00 -11.38 18.32
C ILE A 339 6.92 -10.58 19.05
N SER A 340 6.11 -9.87 18.28
CA SER A 340 4.96 -9.12 18.80
C SER A 340 3.70 -9.98 18.87
N SER A 341 2.76 -9.62 19.75
CA SER A 341 1.50 -10.36 19.95
C SER A 341 0.54 -10.33 18.76
N ASP A 342 0.71 -9.37 17.86
CA ASP A 342 -0.03 -9.27 16.60
C ASP A 342 0.62 -10.01 15.43
N GLN A 343 1.86 -10.48 15.59
CA GLN A 343 2.59 -11.20 14.56
C GLN A 343 2.07 -12.64 14.43
N THR A 344 1.92 -13.10 13.19
CA THR A 344 1.64 -14.50 12.85
C THR A 344 2.93 -15.19 12.42
N ILE A 345 3.29 -16.26 13.10
CA ILE A 345 4.41 -17.14 12.72
C ILE A 345 3.88 -18.28 11.85
N GLU A 346 4.48 -18.45 10.68
CA GLU A 346 4.08 -19.45 9.68
C GLU A 346 4.88 -20.75 9.84
N PHE A 347 4.18 -21.88 9.91
CA PHE A 347 4.72 -23.23 10.01
C PHE A 347 4.27 -24.08 8.82
N LEU A 348 5.08 -25.07 8.45
CA LEU A 348 4.60 -26.24 7.73
C LEU A 348 3.85 -27.18 8.69
N THR A 349 2.87 -27.92 8.18
CA THR A 349 2.19 -28.94 9.00
C THR A 349 3.19 -29.94 9.58
N GLY A 350 3.21 -30.09 10.91
CA GLY A 350 4.14 -30.97 11.63
C GLY A 350 5.54 -30.39 11.87
N GLU A 351 5.81 -29.15 11.45
CA GLU A 351 7.08 -28.46 11.72
C GLU A 351 7.21 -28.10 13.21
N ALA A 352 8.44 -28.09 13.72
CA ALA A 352 8.76 -27.63 15.06
C ALA A 352 9.76 -26.48 15.02
N MET A 353 9.52 -25.43 15.81
CA MET A 353 10.42 -24.28 15.97
C MET A 353 10.66 -23.99 17.45
N THR A 354 11.82 -23.42 17.78
CA THR A 354 12.21 -23.09 19.15
C THR A 354 12.11 -21.59 19.40
N PHE A 355 11.61 -21.23 20.59
CA PHE A 355 11.41 -19.85 21.04
C PHE A 355 11.97 -19.67 22.45
N THR A 356 12.32 -18.43 22.78
CA THR A 356 12.65 -18.03 24.16
C THR A 356 11.70 -16.95 24.64
N TYR A 357 11.27 -17.03 25.89
CA TYR A 357 10.44 -16.02 26.56
C TYR A 357 11.08 -15.56 27.87
N THR A 358 10.87 -14.29 28.20
CA THR A 358 11.26 -13.69 29.48
C THR A 358 10.09 -12.95 30.10
N ILE A 359 10.00 -12.98 31.43
CA ILE A 359 8.95 -12.31 32.22
C ILE A 359 9.64 -11.30 33.15
N GLU A 360 9.19 -10.04 33.13
CA GLU A 360 9.66 -9.01 34.06
C GLU A 360 8.49 -8.36 34.82
N PRO A 361 8.56 -8.26 36.17
CA PRO A 361 9.66 -8.70 37.04
C PRO A 361 9.77 -10.24 37.12
N GLU A 362 10.95 -10.73 37.49
CA GLU A 362 11.21 -12.17 37.66
C GLU A 362 10.24 -12.78 38.67
N LEU A 363 9.70 -13.96 38.34
CA LEU A 363 8.75 -14.67 39.21
C LEU A 363 9.44 -15.08 40.51
N ASN A 364 8.73 -14.96 41.62
CA ASN A 364 9.16 -15.50 42.91
C ASN A 364 8.71 -16.96 43.06
N GLU A 365 9.15 -17.64 44.12
CA GLU A 365 8.83 -19.06 44.38
C GLU A 365 7.31 -19.36 44.52
N ASP A 366 6.48 -18.33 44.70
CA ASP A 366 5.04 -18.44 44.90
C ASP A 366 4.24 -18.21 43.60
N HIS A 367 4.90 -17.86 42.49
CA HIS A 367 4.25 -17.60 41.20
C HIS A 367 4.68 -18.59 40.12
N ASP A 368 3.71 -19.07 39.35
CA ASP A 368 3.94 -20.04 38.26
C ASP A 368 3.39 -19.48 36.94
N ALA A 369 4.09 -19.77 35.85
CA ALA A 369 3.71 -19.38 34.50
C ALA A 369 3.43 -20.63 33.67
N VAL A 370 2.26 -20.66 33.04
CA VAL A 370 1.84 -21.78 32.20
C VAL A 370 1.70 -21.29 30.77
N LEU A 371 2.49 -21.90 29.87
CA LEU A 371 2.30 -21.75 28.43
C LEU A 371 1.19 -22.66 27.93
N ALA A 372 0.38 -22.14 27.02
CA ALA A 372 -0.65 -22.90 26.31
C ALA A 372 -0.69 -22.50 24.85
N ALA A 373 -1.14 -23.42 23.99
CA ALA A 373 -1.42 -23.15 22.59
C ALA A 373 -2.81 -23.64 22.22
N THR A 374 -3.34 -23.13 21.11
CA THR A 374 -4.61 -23.61 20.52
C THR A 374 -4.58 -25.11 20.26
N ASP A 375 -5.73 -25.78 20.43
CA ASP A 375 -5.89 -27.23 20.27
C ASP A 375 -5.21 -27.76 18.98
N GLY A 376 -4.31 -28.73 19.15
CA GLY A 376 -3.55 -29.36 18.07
C GLY A 376 -2.11 -28.86 17.92
N TRP A 377 -1.79 -27.69 18.48
CA TRP A 377 -0.42 -27.21 18.64
C TRP A 377 0.17 -27.78 19.94
N VAL A 378 1.44 -28.19 19.91
CA VAL A 378 2.10 -28.80 21.06
C VAL A 378 3.26 -27.92 21.53
N ILE A 379 3.26 -27.57 22.81
CA ILE A 379 4.35 -26.85 23.48
C ILE A 379 5.15 -27.84 24.33
N GLU A 380 6.47 -27.82 24.18
CA GLU A 380 7.41 -28.56 25.02
C GLU A 380 8.45 -27.58 25.61
N GLU A 381 8.33 -27.29 26.91
CA GLU A 381 9.30 -26.44 27.61
C GLU A 381 10.62 -27.17 27.89
N SER A 382 11.72 -26.46 27.63
CA SER A 382 13.08 -26.97 27.82
C SER A 382 13.36 -27.22 29.29
N GLN A 383 13.78 -28.44 29.61
CA GLN A 383 14.19 -28.82 30.98
C GLN A 383 15.61 -28.35 31.31
N GLU A 384 16.40 -27.98 30.31
CA GLU A 384 17.80 -27.57 30.47
C GLU A 384 17.98 -26.04 30.46
N THR A 385 17.10 -25.32 29.74
CA THR A 385 17.19 -23.86 29.55
C THR A 385 15.86 -23.22 29.96
N PRO A 386 15.75 -22.67 31.18
CA PRO A 386 14.54 -21.96 31.62
C PRO A 386 14.18 -20.82 30.67
N GLY A 387 12.88 -20.63 30.40
CA GLY A 387 12.40 -19.63 29.45
C GLY A 387 12.53 -20.04 27.98
N GLN A 388 12.90 -21.28 27.66
CA GLN A 388 12.91 -21.78 26.28
C GLN A 388 11.84 -22.84 26.07
N PHE A 389 11.15 -22.83 24.93
CA PHE A 389 10.19 -23.86 24.55
C PHE A 389 10.24 -24.17 23.06
N THR A 390 9.79 -25.37 22.69
CA THR A 390 9.58 -25.77 21.31
C THR A 390 8.09 -25.82 21.03
N LEU A 391 7.66 -25.20 19.94
CA LEU A 391 6.30 -25.26 19.44
C LEU A 391 6.25 -26.15 18.20
N THR A 392 5.39 -27.16 18.23
CA THR A 392 5.17 -28.07 17.09
C THR A 392 3.78 -27.84 16.49
N ALA A 393 3.75 -27.61 15.18
CA ALA A 393 2.54 -27.41 14.39
C ALA A 393 1.72 -28.70 14.23
N PRO A 394 0.39 -28.59 14.10
CA PRO A 394 -0.47 -29.73 13.85
C PRO A 394 -0.17 -30.41 12.50
N ALA A 395 -0.56 -31.68 12.36
CA ALA A 395 -0.43 -32.45 11.12
C ALA A 395 -1.39 -31.98 9.99
N SER A 396 -2.36 -31.12 10.31
CA SER A 396 -3.31 -30.52 9.39
C SER A 396 -3.20 -29.00 9.42
N ALA A 397 -3.51 -28.33 8.32
CA ALA A 397 -3.51 -26.87 8.26
C ALA A 397 -4.46 -26.24 9.30
N GLY A 398 -4.07 -25.10 9.86
CA GLY A 398 -4.88 -24.39 10.85
C GLY A 398 -4.15 -23.23 11.52
N SER A 399 -4.92 -22.26 12.01
CA SER A 399 -4.42 -21.11 12.76
C SER A 399 -4.63 -21.28 14.26
N GLY A 400 -3.82 -20.60 15.06
CA GLY A 400 -3.94 -20.60 16.52
C GLY A 400 -3.20 -19.44 17.16
N GLU A 401 -3.18 -19.48 18.49
CA GLU A 401 -2.48 -18.52 19.35
C GLU A 401 -1.67 -19.28 20.39
N VAL A 402 -0.53 -18.69 20.76
CA VAL A 402 0.27 -19.09 21.91
C VAL A 402 0.00 -18.08 23.02
N THR A 403 -0.36 -18.58 24.20
CA THR A 403 -0.73 -17.75 25.36
C THR A 403 0.13 -18.11 26.56
N ILE A 404 0.33 -17.14 27.44
CA ILE A 404 0.92 -17.34 28.76
C ILE A 404 -0.06 -16.90 29.83
N GLN A 405 -0.13 -17.67 30.91
CA GLN A 405 -0.91 -17.31 32.08
C GLN A 405 0.00 -17.34 33.30
N VAL A 406 0.02 -16.26 34.08
CA VAL A 406 0.80 -16.18 35.33
C VAL A 406 -0.20 -16.18 36.49
N ASN A 407 -0.12 -17.17 37.38
CA ASN A 407 -1.08 -17.38 38.47
C ASN A 407 -2.54 -17.52 37.95
N GLU A 408 -3.52 -17.02 38.71
CA GLU A 408 -4.94 -17.07 38.37
C GLU A 408 -5.41 -15.87 37.51
N THR A 409 -4.51 -15.19 36.78
CA THR A 409 -4.89 -14.08 35.88
C THR A 409 -5.51 -14.58 34.58
N GLU A 410 -6.07 -13.67 33.78
CA GLU A 410 -6.46 -14.00 32.41
C GLU A 410 -5.22 -14.35 31.56
N PRO A 411 -5.30 -15.34 30.65
CA PRO A 411 -4.22 -15.64 29.71
C PRO A 411 -3.96 -14.48 28.76
N ILE A 412 -2.68 -14.21 28.48
CA ILE A 412 -2.23 -13.18 27.56
C ILE A 412 -1.71 -13.84 26.29
N VAL A 413 -2.11 -13.34 25.13
CA VAL A 413 -1.59 -13.79 23.83
C VAL A 413 -0.17 -13.28 23.65
N LEU A 414 0.75 -14.22 23.46
CA LEU A 414 2.15 -13.94 23.17
C LEU A 414 2.38 -13.66 21.68
N PHE A 415 1.78 -14.47 20.80
CA PHE A 415 1.81 -14.32 19.34
C PHE A 415 0.80 -15.28 18.68
N LYS A 416 0.57 -15.10 17.37
CA LYS A 416 -0.31 -15.93 16.56
C LYS A 416 0.48 -16.91 15.72
N VAL A 417 -0.14 -18.02 15.34
CA VAL A 417 0.50 -19.07 14.57
C VAL A 417 -0.41 -19.57 13.45
N ASN A 418 0.19 -20.00 12.35
CA ASN A 418 -0.53 -20.61 11.23
C ASN A 418 0.27 -21.76 10.64
N ALA A 419 -0.37 -22.91 10.46
CA ALA A 419 0.21 -24.09 9.85
C ALA A 419 -0.37 -24.27 8.43
N THR A 420 0.51 -24.39 7.44
CA THR A 420 0.15 -24.58 6.03
C THR A 420 0.67 -25.92 5.53
N ALA A 421 -0.19 -26.70 4.87
CA ALA A 421 0.23 -27.93 4.22
C ALA A 421 0.91 -27.58 2.88
N PRO A 422 2.12 -28.09 2.60
CA PRO A 422 2.77 -27.83 1.33
C PRO A 422 1.96 -28.46 0.19
N SER A 423 1.80 -27.73 -0.90
CA SER A 423 1.03 -28.21 -2.06
C SER A 423 1.44 -27.49 -3.33
N LEU A 424 1.29 -28.17 -4.46
CA LEU A 424 1.36 -27.58 -5.79
C LEU A 424 0.21 -28.14 -6.63
N THR A 425 -0.56 -27.24 -7.24
CA THR A 425 -1.72 -27.57 -8.08
C THR A 425 -1.48 -27.04 -9.48
N VAL A 426 -1.83 -27.84 -10.50
CA VAL A 426 -1.76 -27.45 -11.91
C VAL A 426 -3.12 -27.63 -12.56
N THR A 427 -3.54 -26.67 -13.36
CA THR A 427 -4.79 -26.67 -14.12
C THR A 427 -4.55 -26.29 -15.58
N ASP A 428 -5.51 -26.58 -16.46
CA ASP A 428 -5.54 -25.99 -17.80
C ASP A 428 -5.77 -24.46 -17.76
N GLN A 429 -5.87 -23.83 -18.93
CA GLN A 429 -6.08 -22.38 -19.03
C GLN A 429 -7.49 -21.95 -18.57
N GLU A 430 -8.45 -22.87 -18.60
CA GLU A 430 -9.84 -22.69 -18.18
C GLU A 430 -10.05 -22.97 -16.67
N GLY A 431 -9.04 -23.49 -15.97
CA GLY A 431 -9.07 -23.81 -14.53
C GLY A 431 -9.52 -25.23 -14.18
N SER A 432 -9.59 -26.14 -15.16
CA SER A 432 -9.91 -27.54 -14.94
C SER A 432 -8.67 -28.34 -14.52
N PRO A 433 -8.83 -29.46 -13.78
CA PRO A 433 -7.73 -30.35 -13.45
C PRO A 433 -7.02 -30.87 -14.71
N VAL A 434 -5.69 -30.95 -14.65
CA VAL A 434 -4.89 -31.55 -15.74
C VAL A 434 -5.18 -33.04 -15.90
N GLU A 435 -5.00 -33.53 -17.13
CA GLU A 435 -5.05 -34.96 -17.45
C GLU A 435 -3.77 -35.67 -16.98
N ASP A 436 -3.87 -36.98 -16.72
CA ASP A 436 -2.72 -37.81 -16.32
C ASP A 436 -1.63 -37.89 -17.41
N SER A 437 -2.01 -37.67 -18.67
CA SER A 437 -1.12 -37.79 -19.83
C SER A 437 -1.53 -36.89 -20.99
N TYR A 438 -0.54 -36.26 -21.65
CA TYR A 438 -0.75 -35.44 -22.83
C TYR A 438 0.07 -35.96 -24.02
N LEU A 439 -0.59 -36.14 -25.16
CA LEU A 439 0.06 -36.34 -26.46
C LEU A 439 0.25 -34.98 -27.14
N PHE A 440 1.47 -34.74 -27.60
CA PHE A 440 1.89 -33.59 -28.38
C PHE A 440 2.28 -34.05 -29.78
N TYR A 441 2.07 -33.19 -30.77
CA TYR A 441 2.68 -33.30 -32.09
C TYR A 441 3.91 -32.39 -32.16
N ALA A 442 4.83 -32.65 -33.10
CA ALA A 442 5.97 -31.77 -33.31
C ALA A 442 5.50 -30.31 -33.50
N GLU A 443 6.17 -29.37 -32.83
CA GLU A 443 5.82 -27.93 -32.80
C GLU A 443 4.58 -27.54 -31.97
N ASP A 444 3.87 -28.49 -31.34
CA ASP A 444 2.78 -28.16 -30.41
C ASP A 444 3.30 -27.34 -29.22
N VAL A 445 2.46 -26.46 -28.69
CA VAL A 445 2.72 -25.76 -27.43
C VAL A 445 1.47 -25.84 -26.58
N LYS A 446 1.61 -26.32 -25.33
CA LYS A 446 0.52 -26.30 -24.34
C LYS A 446 0.91 -25.47 -23.14
N THR A 447 -0.04 -24.69 -22.65
CA THR A 447 0.13 -23.81 -21.49
C THR A 447 -0.84 -24.20 -20.39
N PHE A 448 -0.35 -24.20 -19.15
CA PHE A 448 -1.04 -24.57 -17.93
C PHE A 448 -0.89 -23.46 -16.90
N ASN A 449 -1.82 -23.39 -15.95
CA ASN A 449 -1.69 -22.56 -14.77
C ASN A 449 -1.21 -23.41 -13.59
N TYR A 450 -0.40 -22.86 -12.70
CA TYR A 450 0.00 -23.54 -11.47
C TYR A 450 0.01 -22.60 -10.26
N THR A 451 -0.34 -23.15 -9.10
CA THR A 451 -0.30 -22.46 -7.80
C THR A 451 0.37 -23.35 -6.77
N TRP A 452 0.97 -22.75 -5.74
CA TRP A 452 1.67 -23.49 -4.69
C TRP A 452 1.48 -22.84 -3.31
N ALA A 453 1.73 -23.63 -2.28
CA ALA A 453 1.81 -23.20 -0.90
C ALA A 453 2.94 -23.97 -0.17
N PRO A 454 3.61 -23.35 0.82
CA PRO A 454 3.46 -21.95 1.24
C PRO A 454 4.07 -20.95 0.23
N ALA A 455 3.72 -19.67 0.36
CA ALA A 455 4.06 -18.64 -0.65
C ALA A 455 5.57 -18.30 -0.71
N ASP A 456 6.30 -18.55 0.35
CA ASP A 456 7.75 -18.38 0.47
C ASP A 456 8.55 -19.59 -0.06
N ALA A 457 7.87 -20.66 -0.47
CA ALA A 457 8.51 -21.79 -1.14
C ALA A 457 8.89 -21.45 -2.59
N THR A 458 9.98 -22.06 -3.06
CA THR A 458 10.45 -22.01 -4.45
C THR A 458 9.99 -23.25 -5.20
N VAL A 459 9.45 -23.04 -6.40
CA VAL A 459 9.00 -24.11 -7.30
C VAL A 459 10.10 -24.41 -8.32
N THR A 460 10.47 -25.68 -8.44
CA THR A 460 11.26 -26.19 -9.57
C THR A 460 10.43 -27.23 -10.33
N ILE A 461 10.23 -27.02 -11.63
CA ILE A 461 9.55 -27.96 -12.52
C ILE A 461 10.58 -28.56 -13.47
N ASN A 462 10.59 -29.89 -13.58
CA ASN A 462 11.52 -30.66 -14.40
C ASN A 462 10.74 -31.49 -15.42
N GLY A 463 11.35 -31.68 -16.59
CA GLY A 463 10.79 -32.48 -17.68
C GLY A 463 11.83 -33.40 -18.31
N PRO A 464 11.44 -34.17 -19.33
CA PRO A 464 12.35 -35.07 -20.03
C PRO A 464 13.48 -34.31 -20.77
N GLU A 465 14.66 -34.93 -20.95
CA GLU A 465 15.93 -34.30 -21.38
C GLU A 465 15.93 -33.57 -22.75
N SER A 466 14.83 -33.63 -23.53
CA SER A 466 14.68 -32.92 -24.81
C SER A 466 13.44 -32.01 -24.88
N TRP A 467 12.67 -31.91 -23.79
CA TRP A 467 11.47 -31.08 -23.72
C TRP A 467 11.84 -29.71 -23.15
N THR A 468 11.20 -28.67 -23.67
CA THR A 468 11.38 -27.32 -23.13
C THR A 468 10.21 -26.99 -22.22
N LEU A 469 10.54 -26.70 -20.96
CA LEU A 469 9.60 -26.21 -19.95
C LEU A 469 9.93 -24.77 -19.61
N ASP A 470 9.02 -23.85 -19.92
CA ASP A 470 9.13 -22.46 -19.51
C ASP A 470 8.06 -22.19 -18.46
N TYR A 471 8.46 -21.79 -17.25
CA TYR A 471 7.55 -21.52 -16.17
C TYR A 471 7.94 -20.27 -15.39
N SER A 472 7.00 -19.35 -15.28
CA SER A 472 7.11 -18.12 -14.51
C SER A 472 5.72 -17.57 -14.24
N ASP A 473 5.59 -16.77 -13.17
CA ASP A 473 4.37 -16.02 -12.86
C ASP A 473 3.08 -16.89 -12.83
N GLY A 474 3.19 -18.14 -12.35
CA GLY A 474 2.06 -19.08 -12.25
C GLY A 474 1.64 -19.72 -13.57
N THR A 475 2.41 -19.54 -14.64
CA THR A 475 2.18 -20.13 -15.96
C THR A 475 3.27 -21.14 -16.29
N LEU A 476 2.89 -22.35 -16.72
CA LEU A 476 3.79 -23.40 -17.22
C LEU A 476 3.51 -23.65 -18.70
N THR A 477 4.52 -23.49 -19.54
CA THR A 477 4.46 -23.81 -20.97
C THR A 477 5.33 -25.01 -21.27
N VAL A 478 4.74 -26.00 -21.94
CA VAL A 478 5.36 -27.28 -22.29
C VAL A 478 5.49 -27.35 -23.81
N THR A 479 6.71 -27.51 -24.30
CA THR A 479 7.03 -27.64 -25.73
C THR A 479 7.79 -28.95 -25.98
N PRO A 480 7.29 -29.82 -26.88
CA PRO A 480 7.95 -31.05 -27.27
C PRO A 480 9.19 -30.77 -28.13
N PRO A 481 10.09 -31.75 -28.30
CA PRO A 481 11.16 -31.65 -29.27
C PRO A 481 10.61 -31.52 -30.71
N ALA A 482 11.28 -30.71 -31.54
CA ALA A 482 10.84 -30.44 -32.92
C ALA A 482 11.22 -31.53 -33.93
N GLU A 483 12.28 -32.31 -33.66
CA GLU A 483 12.78 -33.36 -34.56
C GLU A 483 12.95 -34.69 -33.82
N GLU A 484 12.70 -35.81 -34.51
CA GLU A 484 12.77 -37.16 -33.93
C GLU A 484 14.19 -37.56 -33.53
N ALA A 485 15.20 -37.09 -34.27
CA ALA A 485 16.58 -37.50 -34.10
C ALA A 485 17.15 -37.05 -32.74
N GLY A 486 17.26 -37.99 -31.80
CA GLY A 486 17.78 -37.71 -30.45
C GLY A 486 16.73 -37.17 -29.48
N ALA A 487 15.45 -37.16 -29.87
CA ALA A 487 14.34 -36.77 -28.99
C ALA A 487 14.00 -37.84 -27.95
N THR A 488 13.64 -37.37 -26.76
CA THR A 488 12.95 -38.17 -25.74
C THR A 488 11.45 -38.19 -26.06
N VAL A 489 10.99 -39.31 -26.63
CA VAL A 489 9.63 -39.45 -27.18
C VAL A 489 8.54 -39.42 -26.09
N SER A 490 8.86 -39.82 -24.86
CA SER A 490 7.94 -39.72 -23.73
C SER A 490 8.67 -39.57 -22.40
N GLY A 491 7.97 -39.05 -21.39
CA GLY A 491 8.46 -38.98 -20.02
C GLY A 491 7.49 -38.29 -19.08
N THR A 492 7.98 -37.89 -17.91
CA THR A 492 7.16 -37.31 -16.84
C THR A 492 7.59 -35.89 -16.56
N VAL A 493 6.62 -34.99 -16.41
CA VAL A 493 6.84 -33.65 -15.85
C VAL A 493 6.64 -33.77 -14.35
N SER A 494 7.63 -33.36 -13.57
CA SER A 494 7.65 -33.44 -12.11
C SER A 494 7.98 -32.10 -11.48
N TYR A 495 7.70 -31.97 -10.19
CA TYR A 495 7.98 -30.77 -9.43
C TYR A 495 8.70 -31.07 -8.12
N THR A 496 9.39 -30.05 -7.62
CA THR A 496 9.98 -30.01 -6.29
C THR A 496 9.72 -28.63 -5.70
N LEU A 497 9.16 -28.60 -4.49
CA LEU A 497 9.04 -27.40 -3.67
C LEU A 497 10.17 -27.40 -2.65
N THR A 498 10.88 -26.29 -2.55
CA THR A 498 11.89 -26.07 -1.52
C THR A 498 11.58 -24.82 -0.71
N ARG A 499 11.89 -24.82 0.59
CA ARG A 499 11.88 -23.61 1.42
C ARG A 499 13.30 -23.41 1.94
N GLY A 500 13.97 -22.34 1.48
CA GLY A 500 15.43 -22.23 1.63
C GLY A 500 16.14 -23.36 0.87
N GLU A 501 16.96 -24.14 1.58
CA GLU A 501 17.70 -25.28 1.02
C GLU A 501 16.99 -26.63 1.23
N GLU A 502 15.86 -26.67 1.95
CA GLU A 502 15.17 -27.91 2.31
C GLU A 502 14.07 -28.27 1.29
N GLU A 503 14.01 -29.55 0.88
CA GLU A 503 12.92 -30.12 0.07
C GLU A 503 11.70 -30.40 0.95
N ILE A 504 10.58 -29.72 0.68
CA ILE A 504 9.36 -29.81 1.48
C ILE A 504 8.27 -30.64 0.81
N LEU A 505 8.28 -30.74 -0.53
CA LEU A 505 7.35 -31.56 -1.30
C LEU A 505 7.93 -31.89 -2.67
N LYS A 506 7.68 -33.10 -3.16
CA LYS A 506 7.93 -33.47 -4.56
C LYS A 506 6.85 -34.40 -5.08
N GLY A 507 6.65 -34.37 -6.39
CA GLY A 507 5.69 -35.25 -7.04
C GLY A 507 5.73 -35.15 -8.56
N ASP A 508 4.94 -36.01 -9.18
CA ASP A 508 4.73 -36.01 -10.62
C ASP A 508 3.47 -35.19 -10.94
N LEU A 509 3.50 -34.42 -12.02
CA LEU A 509 2.38 -33.62 -12.51
C LEU A 509 1.54 -34.43 -13.49
N PHE A 510 2.16 -34.81 -14.61
CA PHE A 510 1.54 -35.58 -15.68
C PHE A 510 2.62 -36.19 -16.59
N SER A 511 2.22 -37.16 -17.41
CA SER A 511 3.07 -37.75 -18.43
C SER A 511 2.94 -37.00 -19.76
N VAL A 512 4.01 -36.98 -20.55
CA VAL A 512 4.04 -36.35 -21.87
C VAL A 512 4.57 -37.34 -22.91
N GLU A 513 4.02 -37.28 -24.11
CA GLU A 513 4.47 -38.04 -25.28
C GLU A 513 4.45 -37.14 -26.52
N VAL A 514 5.41 -37.29 -27.43
CA VAL A 514 5.47 -36.56 -28.71
C VAL A 514 5.35 -37.52 -29.89
N SER A 515 4.53 -37.13 -30.87
CA SER A 515 4.41 -37.75 -32.18
C SER A 515 4.98 -36.83 -33.26
N PHE A 516 5.89 -37.34 -34.08
CA PHE A 516 6.46 -36.61 -35.22
C PHE A 516 5.66 -36.77 -36.52
N GLY A 517 4.52 -37.46 -36.46
CA GLY A 517 3.56 -37.51 -37.56
C GLY A 517 2.69 -36.25 -37.63
N GLN A 518 1.98 -36.07 -38.73
CA GLN A 518 0.99 -35.01 -38.85
C GLN A 518 -0.19 -35.27 -37.90
N ALA A 519 -0.62 -34.25 -37.15
CA ALA A 519 -1.80 -34.34 -36.30
C ALA A 519 -3.03 -34.77 -37.12
N PRO A 520 -3.97 -35.56 -36.57
CA PRO A 520 -5.24 -35.86 -37.22
C PRO A 520 -5.96 -34.57 -37.59
N PRO A 521 -6.58 -34.48 -38.78
CA PRO A 521 -7.29 -33.29 -39.19
C PRO A 521 -8.54 -33.11 -38.33
N GLN A 522 -8.91 -31.86 -38.07
CA GLN A 522 -10.11 -31.47 -37.34
C GLN A 522 -10.92 -30.41 -38.12
N PRO A 523 -12.24 -30.29 -37.87
CA PRO A 523 -13.02 -29.19 -38.42
C PRO A 523 -12.42 -27.83 -38.07
N GLY A 524 -12.17 -27.00 -39.07
CA GLY A 524 -11.49 -25.71 -38.95
C GLY A 524 -10.06 -25.69 -39.50
N ASP A 525 -9.42 -26.84 -39.70
CA ASP A 525 -8.06 -26.90 -40.23
C ASP A 525 -7.99 -26.37 -41.67
N TYR A 526 -6.91 -25.64 -41.97
CA TYR A 526 -6.55 -25.22 -43.32
C TYR A 526 -6.07 -26.43 -44.12
N TYR A 527 -6.59 -26.62 -45.32
CA TYR A 527 -6.20 -27.69 -46.24
C TYR A 527 -5.45 -27.11 -47.44
N TYR A 528 -4.32 -27.72 -47.81
CA TYR A 528 -3.37 -27.17 -48.78
C TYR A 528 -3.35 -27.91 -50.12
N ALA A 529 -2.75 -27.29 -51.13
CA ALA A 529 -2.67 -27.81 -52.50
C ALA A 529 -1.87 -29.11 -52.64
N ASP A 530 -0.95 -29.38 -51.71
CA ASP A 530 -0.20 -30.65 -51.62
C ASP A 530 -0.95 -31.76 -50.86
N GLY A 531 -2.14 -31.46 -50.33
CA GLY A 531 -2.97 -32.38 -49.55
C GLY A 531 -2.65 -32.45 -48.06
N THR A 532 -1.73 -31.62 -47.57
CA THR A 532 -1.49 -31.45 -46.12
C THR A 532 -2.56 -30.56 -45.48
N TRP A 533 -2.54 -30.48 -44.15
CA TRP A 533 -3.46 -29.66 -43.36
C TRP A 533 -2.79 -29.15 -42.07
N SER A 534 -3.29 -28.05 -41.53
CA SER A 534 -2.85 -27.52 -40.23
C SER A 534 -3.90 -26.63 -39.59
N SER A 535 -3.92 -26.57 -38.25
CA SER A 535 -4.81 -25.69 -37.49
C SER A 535 -4.48 -24.21 -37.67
N ALA A 536 -3.22 -23.88 -37.94
CA ALA A 536 -2.75 -22.51 -38.22
C ALA A 536 -2.59 -22.28 -39.74
N LEU A 537 -2.79 -21.05 -40.21
CA LEU A 537 -2.63 -20.69 -41.62
C LEU A 537 -1.14 -20.56 -41.99
N ASN A 538 -0.61 -21.55 -42.70
CA ASN A 538 0.80 -21.71 -43.07
C ASN A 538 0.99 -21.79 -44.60
N GLU A 539 0.28 -20.95 -45.36
CA GLU A 539 0.34 -21.01 -46.83
C GLU A 539 1.65 -20.44 -47.40
N THR A 540 2.10 -21.04 -48.51
CA THR A 540 3.26 -20.55 -49.28
C THR A 540 2.85 -20.34 -50.74
N GLU A 541 3.71 -19.67 -51.54
CA GLU A 541 3.46 -19.47 -52.98
C GLU A 541 3.32 -20.81 -53.73
N ASP A 542 4.10 -21.82 -53.32
CA ASP A 542 4.10 -23.16 -53.92
C ASP A 542 3.06 -24.10 -53.31
N ASN A 543 2.57 -23.81 -52.10
CA ASN A 543 1.55 -24.60 -51.41
C ASN A 543 0.47 -23.70 -50.78
N PRO A 544 -0.46 -23.15 -51.59
CA PRO A 544 -1.52 -22.29 -51.08
C PRO A 544 -2.56 -23.10 -50.30
N ALA A 545 -3.18 -22.49 -49.28
CA ALA A 545 -4.36 -23.08 -48.66
C ALA A 545 -5.55 -23.01 -49.64
N ILE A 546 -6.19 -24.13 -49.93
CA ILE A 546 -7.25 -24.24 -50.95
C ILE A 546 -8.65 -24.44 -50.36
N GLY A 547 -8.72 -24.88 -49.11
CA GLY A 547 -9.99 -25.04 -48.41
C GLY A 547 -9.84 -25.17 -46.90
N VAL A 548 -10.97 -25.42 -46.26
CA VAL A 548 -11.07 -25.67 -44.81
C VAL A 548 -11.69 -27.04 -44.60
N VAL A 549 -11.09 -27.86 -43.76
CA VAL A 549 -11.66 -29.12 -43.31
C VAL A 549 -12.93 -28.80 -42.50
N PHE A 550 -14.07 -29.38 -42.84
CA PHE A 550 -15.32 -29.12 -42.09
C PHE A 550 -15.95 -30.37 -41.50
N TRP A 551 -15.47 -31.55 -41.90
CA TRP A 551 -16.00 -32.82 -41.43
C TRP A 551 -14.93 -33.89 -41.51
N ILE A 552 -14.89 -34.78 -40.51
CA ILE A 552 -13.94 -35.89 -40.39
C ILE A 552 -14.73 -37.18 -40.17
N GLY A 553 -14.34 -38.23 -40.89
CA GLY A 553 -14.92 -39.55 -40.70
C GLY A 553 -15.02 -40.38 -41.98
N THR A 554 -15.76 -41.47 -41.90
CA THR A 554 -16.04 -42.35 -43.05
C THR A 554 -17.32 -41.91 -43.76
N HIS A 555 -17.19 -41.51 -45.02
CA HIS A 555 -18.31 -41.00 -45.81
C HIS A 555 -19.32 -42.10 -46.17
N THR A 556 -20.57 -41.74 -46.45
CA THR A 556 -21.65 -42.71 -46.77
C THR A 556 -21.95 -42.87 -48.26
N ASP A 557 -21.31 -42.06 -49.11
CA ASP A 557 -21.45 -42.12 -50.56
C ASP A 557 -20.80 -43.39 -51.13
N GLY A 558 -21.61 -44.34 -51.58
CA GLY A 558 -21.13 -45.61 -52.12
C GLY A 558 -20.23 -45.48 -53.36
N LYS A 559 -20.46 -44.47 -54.23
CA LYS A 559 -19.61 -44.25 -55.40
C LYS A 559 -18.28 -43.62 -55.03
N LEU A 560 -18.28 -42.70 -54.06
CA LEU A 560 -17.05 -42.12 -53.51
C LEU A 560 -16.20 -43.21 -52.84
N LEU A 561 -16.82 -44.12 -52.08
CA LEU A 561 -16.13 -45.25 -51.46
C LEU A 561 -15.64 -46.29 -52.49
N GLU A 562 -16.32 -46.45 -53.62
CA GLU A 562 -15.88 -47.32 -54.72
C GLU A 562 -14.65 -46.75 -55.44
N ASP A 563 -14.72 -45.48 -55.82
CA ASP A 563 -13.62 -44.79 -56.53
C ASP A 563 -12.41 -44.58 -55.58
N TYR A 564 -12.66 -44.43 -54.27
CA TYR A 564 -11.64 -44.17 -53.24
C TYR A 564 -11.80 -45.10 -52.02
N PRO A 565 -11.41 -46.39 -52.14
CA PRO A 565 -11.65 -47.41 -51.11
C PRO A 565 -10.89 -47.19 -49.79
N ALA A 566 -9.87 -46.34 -49.79
CA ALA A 566 -9.14 -45.95 -48.57
C ALA A 566 -10.04 -45.20 -47.57
N LEU A 567 -11.04 -44.47 -48.06
CA LEU A 567 -12.00 -43.72 -47.22
C LEU A 567 -12.85 -44.65 -46.32
N ALA A 568 -13.04 -45.91 -46.73
CA ALA A 568 -13.80 -46.91 -45.99
C ALA A 568 -13.04 -47.51 -44.79
N GLN A 569 -11.72 -47.33 -44.70
CA GLN A 569 -10.88 -47.94 -43.66
C GLN A 569 -10.79 -47.13 -42.36
N GLY A 570 -11.49 -45.99 -42.28
CA GLY A 570 -11.38 -45.03 -41.17
C GLY A 570 -10.03 -44.30 -41.18
N GLY A 571 -9.90 -43.24 -40.38
CA GLY A 571 -8.67 -42.43 -40.26
C GLY A 571 -8.85 -40.99 -40.73
N ASN A 572 -7.72 -40.29 -40.96
CA ASN A 572 -7.53 -38.86 -41.27
C ASN A 572 -8.18 -38.36 -42.58
N HIS A 573 -9.34 -38.90 -42.95
CA HIS A 573 -10.11 -38.52 -44.12
C HIS A 573 -11.31 -37.67 -43.69
N GLY A 574 -11.69 -36.74 -44.54
CA GLY A 574 -12.72 -35.76 -44.24
C GLY A 574 -13.20 -35.05 -45.50
N LEU A 575 -14.13 -34.11 -45.32
CA LEU A 575 -14.60 -33.23 -46.39
C LEU A 575 -13.96 -31.85 -46.22
N VAL A 576 -13.50 -31.29 -47.35
CA VAL A 576 -12.91 -29.96 -47.41
C VAL A 576 -13.84 -29.04 -48.18
N VAL A 577 -14.16 -27.88 -47.61
CA VAL A 577 -14.92 -26.83 -48.30
C VAL A 577 -13.95 -25.84 -48.91
N ALA A 578 -14.20 -25.45 -50.16
CA ALA A 578 -13.34 -24.49 -50.84
C ALA A 578 -13.39 -23.09 -50.20
N PHE A 579 -12.31 -22.31 -50.29
CA PHE A 579 -12.34 -20.91 -49.82
C PHE A 579 -13.18 -19.98 -50.71
N LYS A 580 -13.32 -20.31 -52.00
CA LYS A 580 -14.00 -19.47 -52.99
C LYS A 580 -15.22 -20.20 -53.54
N ASN A 581 -16.26 -19.45 -53.85
CA ASN A 581 -17.46 -19.96 -54.51
C ASN A 581 -17.38 -19.70 -56.02
N VAL A 582 -18.08 -20.49 -56.81
CA VAL A 582 -18.34 -20.14 -58.21
C VAL A 582 -19.68 -19.42 -58.30
N LEU A 583 -19.77 -18.44 -59.20
CA LEU A 583 -21.02 -17.82 -59.57
C LEU A 583 -21.54 -18.45 -60.86
N ALA A 584 -22.65 -19.18 -60.78
CA ALA A 584 -23.39 -19.60 -61.97
C ALA A 584 -24.60 -18.67 -62.17
N THR A 585 -24.71 -18.02 -63.33
CA THR A 585 -25.81 -17.09 -63.65
C THR A 585 -27.19 -17.77 -63.64
N ALA A 586 -27.23 -19.10 -63.73
CA ALA A 586 -28.39 -19.97 -63.48
C ALA A 586 -27.90 -21.43 -63.31
N PHE A 587 -28.71 -22.32 -62.73
CA PHE A 587 -28.45 -23.78 -62.76
C PHE A 587 -28.54 -24.34 -64.20
N ARG A 588 -29.26 -23.64 -65.11
CA ARG A 588 -29.39 -23.93 -66.55
C ARG A 588 -29.60 -22.67 -67.40
N SER A 589 -29.15 -22.70 -68.66
CA SER A 589 -29.58 -21.76 -69.70
C SER A 589 -30.92 -22.20 -70.32
N SER A 590 -32.03 -21.93 -69.64
CA SER A 590 -33.43 -22.05 -70.13
C SER A 590 -33.87 -23.41 -70.75
N GLY A 591 -34.58 -24.25 -69.96
CA GLY A 591 -35.33 -25.43 -70.44
C GLY A 591 -35.85 -26.31 -69.28
N GLU A 592 -37.02 -26.96 -69.45
CA GLU A 592 -37.53 -27.98 -68.50
C GLU A 592 -36.60 -29.20 -68.46
N ILE A 593 -36.35 -29.72 -67.26
CA ILE A 593 -35.59 -30.95 -67.05
C ILE A 593 -36.56 -32.13 -67.14
N THR A 594 -36.40 -32.99 -68.15
CA THR A 594 -36.73 -34.41 -67.95
C THR A 594 -35.50 -35.01 -67.31
N LEU A 595 -35.46 -35.12 -65.98
CA LEU A 595 -34.48 -35.99 -65.35
C LEU A 595 -34.76 -37.37 -65.91
N PRO A 596 -33.75 -38.22 -66.15
CA PRO A 596 -34.05 -39.59 -66.55
C PRO A 596 -35.12 -40.10 -65.59
N SER A 597 -36.26 -40.57 -66.12
CA SER A 597 -37.24 -41.19 -65.25
C SER A 597 -36.51 -42.24 -64.43
N VAL A 598 -36.91 -42.42 -63.17
CA VAL A 598 -36.33 -43.35 -62.16
C VAL A 598 -35.81 -44.69 -62.74
N SER A 599 -36.35 -45.13 -63.88
CA SER A 599 -35.85 -46.22 -64.72
C SER A 599 -34.41 -46.13 -65.28
N TYR A 600 -33.76 -44.98 -65.47
CA TYR A 600 -32.35 -44.92 -65.89
C TYR A 600 -31.37 -44.94 -64.70
N VAL A 601 -31.76 -44.35 -63.57
CA VAL A 601 -31.02 -44.45 -62.30
C VAL A 601 -30.89 -45.93 -61.88
N ASN A 602 -31.93 -46.72 -62.13
CA ASN A 602 -31.93 -48.17 -61.91
C ASN A 602 -31.03 -48.99 -62.89
N SER A 603 -30.34 -48.36 -63.84
CA SER A 603 -29.48 -49.05 -64.82
C SER A 603 -27.98 -48.90 -64.56
N VAL A 604 -27.59 -48.06 -63.60
CA VAL A 604 -26.25 -48.10 -63.00
C VAL A 604 -26.31 -49.18 -61.92
N GLU A 605 -25.52 -50.25 -62.03
CA GLU A 605 -25.52 -51.41 -61.10
C GLU A 605 -25.32 -51.02 -59.62
N ALA A 606 -24.91 -49.78 -59.32
CA ALA A 606 -24.84 -49.23 -57.97
C ALA A 606 -26.20 -48.85 -57.34
N ALA A 607 -27.30 -48.85 -58.09
CA ALA A 607 -28.64 -48.44 -57.62
C ALA A 607 -29.58 -49.62 -57.29
N GLU A 608 -29.09 -50.86 -57.15
CA GLU A 608 -29.95 -52.03 -56.91
C GLU A 608 -30.70 -52.03 -55.56
N ASN A 609 -30.46 -51.06 -54.66
CA ASN A 609 -31.27 -50.88 -53.44
C ASN A 609 -32.27 -49.70 -53.51
N ALA A 610 -32.39 -48.99 -54.64
CA ALA A 610 -33.27 -47.84 -54.77
C ALA A 610 -34.72 -48.23 -55.13
N SER A 611 -35.38 -48.97 -54.24
CA SER A 611 -36.82 -49.23 -54.35
C SER A 611 -37.63 -48.02 -53.87
N ASN A 612 -38.31 -47.37 -54.82
CA ASN A 612 -39.43 -46.43 -54.66
C ASN A 612 -39.17 -45.03 -54.06
N THR A 613 -39.65 -44.04 -54.83
CA THR A 613 -39.96 -42.63 -54.48
C THR A 613 -38.75 -41.71 -54.27
N GLY A 614 -38.93 -40.42 -54.58
CA GLY A 614 -37.91 -39.36 -54.47
C GLY A 614 -37.43 -39.04 -53.05
N GLU A 615 -37.40 -40.03 -52.16
CA GLU A 615 -36.82 -39.95 -50.81
C GLU A 615 -35.29 -40.13 -50.83
N ILE A 616 -34.74 -40.92 -51.77
CA ILE A 616 -33.35 -41.41 -51.71
C ILE A 616 -32.27 -40.34 -51.97
N LEU A 617 -32.60 -39.20 -52.58
CA LEU A 617 -31.64 -38.11 -52.84
C LEU A 617 -31.51 -37.09 -51.69
N SER A 618 -32.28 -37.25 -50.61
CA SER A 618 -32.51 -36.16 -49.64
C SER A 618 -32.03 -36.43 -48.20
N THR A 619 -31.53 -37.64 -47.90
CA THR A 619 -31.19 -38.06 -46.52
C THR A 619 -29.76 -38.57 -46.33
N GLY A 620 -28.95 -38.68 -47.39
CA GLY A 620 -27.55 -39.10 -47.31
C GLY A 620 -26.56 -38.10 -47.92
N ALA A 621 -25.30 -38.24 -47.50
CA ALA A 621 -24.16 -37.52 -48.06
C ALA A 621 -23.75 -38.20 -49.38
N TYR A 622 -24.25 -37.66 -50.51
CA TYR A 622 -24.16 -38.26 -51.85
C TYR A 622 -23.66 -37.25 -52.91
N GLY A 623 -22.98 -36.18 -52.50
CA GLY A 623 -22.63 -35.07 -53.41
C GLY A 623 -21.75 -35.52 -54.57
N TYR A 624 -20.78 -36.38 -54.28
CA TYR A 624 -19.88 -36.92 -55.29
C TYR A 624 -20.62 -37.81 -56.30
N ALA A 625 -21.38 -38.81 -55.84
CA ALA A 625 -22.19 -39.67 -56.71
C ALA A 625 -23.16 -38.86 -57.59
N ASN A 626 -23.82 -37.85 -56.99
CA ASN A 626 -24.74 -36.97 -57.72
C ASN A 626 -24.02 -36.18 -58.80
N THR A 627 -22.80 -35.70 -58.51
CA THR A 627 -21.97 -34.96 -59.47
C THR A 627 -21.54 -35.86 -60.62
N CYS A 628 -21.08 -37.08 -60.35
CA CYS A 628 -20.76 -38.05 -61.38
C CYS A 628 -21.97 -38.38 -62.26
N LEU A 629 -23.13 -38.63 -61.65
CA LEU A 629 -24.36 -38.91 -62.39
C LEU A 629 -24.77 -37.73 -63.29
N LEU A 630 -24.63 -36.50 -62.81
CA LEU A 630 -24.89 -35.29 -63.62
C LEU A 630 -23.95 -35.18 -64.82
N ARG A 631 -22.70 -35.64 -64.70
CA ARG A 631 -21.73 -35.69 -65.81
C ARG A 631 -22.07 -36.79 -66.81
N GLU A 632 -22.53 -37.95 -66.35
CA GLU A 632 -22.84 -39.12 -67.19
C GLU A 632 -24.16 -38.97 -67.98
N THR A 633 -25.16 -38.30 -67.42
CA THR A 633 -26.54 -38.33 -67.93
C THR A 633 -26.91 -37.22 -68.91
N ASN A 634 -25.96 -36.39 -69.35
CA ASN A 634 -26.29 -35.06 -69.85
C ASN A 634 -25.75 -34.74 -71.27
N ASP A 635 -26.67 -34.65 -72.24
CA ASP A 635 -26.44 -34.23 -73.63
C ASP A 635 -26.50 -32.68 -73.83
N GLN A 636 -26.63 -31.87 -72.76
CA GLN A 636 -26.68 -30.39 -72.83
C GLN A 636 -25.75 -29.72 -71.81
N GLU A 637 -25.10 -28.60 -72.16
CA GLU A 637 -24.21 -27.86 -71.24
C GLU A 637 -24.95 -27.32 -70.00
N LEU A 638 -24.70 -27.94 -68.84
CA LEU A 638 -25.11 -27.39 -67.54
C LEU A 638 -24.09 -26.34 -67.11
N THR A 639 -24.55 -25.11 -66.94
CA THR A 639 -23.75 -23.98 -66.47
C THR A 639 -23.08 -24.23 -65.12
N ILE A 640 -23.64 -25.09 -64.27
CA ILE A 640 -23.03 -25.48 -62.98
C ILE A 640 -21.86 -26.46 -63.14
N LEU A 641 -21.90 -27.37 -64.13
CA LEU A 641 -20.78 -28.27 -64.42
C LEU A 641 -19.65 -27.51 -65.12
N THR A 642 -19.96 -26.59 -66.02
CA THR A 642 -18.96 -25.69 -66.62
C THR A 642 -18.28 -24.80 -65.57
N ALA A 643 -19.04 -24.31 -64.60
CA ALA A 643 -18.53 -23.58 -63.45
C ALA A 643 -17.59 -24.44 -62.59
N LEU A 644 -17.95 -25.71 -62.36
CA LEU A 644 -17.11 -26.67 -61.65
C LEU A 644 -15.82 -26.99 -62.41
N ASP A 645 -15.91 -27.28 -63.70
CA ASP A 645 -14.77 -27.66 -64.56
C ASP A 645 -13.73 -26.55 -64.68
N SER A 646 -14.17 -25.29 -64.62
CA SER A 646 -13.28 -24.13 -64.68
C SER A 646 -12.80 -23.64 -63.30
N TYR A 647 -13.26 -24.24 -62.19
CA TYR A 647 -13.01 -23.73 -60.84
C TYR A 647 -11.52 -23.71 -60.47
N ALA A 648 -10.86 -24.86 -60.60
CA ALA A 648 -9.45 -25.03 -60.25
C ALA A 648 -8.54 -24.05 -61.02
N GLU A 649 -8.79 -23.88 -62.32
CA GLU A 649 -8.05 -22.94 -63.17
C GLU A 649 -8.36 -21.48 -62.84
N THR A 650 -9.64 -21.13 -62.64
CA THR A 650 -10.09 -19.76 -62.39
C THR A 650 -9.49 -19.19 -61.09
N TYR A 651 -9.31 -20.05 -60.09
CA TYR A 651 -8.91 -19.63 -58.75
C TYR A 651 -7.55 -20.14 -58.31
N ALA A 652 -6.82 -20.82 -59.19
CA ALA A 652 -5.52 -21.45 -58.93
C ALA A 652 -5.55 -22.37 -57.70
N CYS A 653 -6.57 -23.22 -57.61
CA CYS A 653 -6.79 -24.15 -56.49
C CYS A 653 -7.13 -25.57 -56.99
N PRO A 654 -6.21 -26.23 -57.72
CA PRO A 654 -6.41 -27.63 -58.08
C PRO A 654 -6.57 -28.49 -56.82
N ALA A 655 -7.49 -29.44 -56.86
CA ALA A 655 -7.59 -30.44 -55.82
C ALA A 655 -6.36 -31.39 -55.91
N PRO A 656 -5.79 -31.85 -54.78
CA PRO A 656 -4.67 -32.79 -54.80
C PRO A 656 -5.02 -34.13 -55.48
N GLU A 657 -4.05 -34.80 -56.10
CA GLU A 657 -4.29 -36.04 -56.89
C GLU A 657 -4.94 -37.19 -56.11
N ASN A 658 -4.83 -37.19 -54.78
CA ASN A 658 -5.36 -38.22 -53.88
C ASN A 658 -6.76 -37.89 -53.32
N THR A 659 -7.46 -36.91 -53.88
CA THR A 659 -8.80 -36.50 -53.44
C THR A 659 -9.86 -36.75 -54.52
N SER A 660 -11.13 -36.50 -54.19
CA SER A 660 -12.27 -36.73 -55.07
C SER A 660 -12.41 -35.71 -56.20
N ASP A 661 -11.52 -34.71 -56.24
CA ASP A 661 -11.69 -33.44 -56.97
C ASP A 661 -12.97 -32.69 -56.53
N TRP A 662 -13.09 -31.42 -56.89
CA TRP A 662 -14.24 -30.62 -56.50
C TRP A 662 -15.54 -31.23 -57.03
N PHE A 663 -16.50 -31.45 -56.13
CA PHE A 663 -17.85 -31.90 -56.44
C PHE A 663 -18.91 -30.98 -55.86
N ILE A 664 -20.14 -31.13 -56.35
CA ILE A 664 -21.30 -30.40 -55.87
C ILE A 664 -21.88 -31.15 -54.67
N PRO A 665 -21.88 -30.57 -53.47
CA PRO A 665 -22.29 -31.23 -52.25
C PRO A 665 -23.79 -31.50 -52.22
N SER A 666 -24.18 -32.59 -51.56
CA SER A 666 -25.56 -32.89 -51.21
C SER A 666 -26.05 -31.96 -50.10
N ALA A 667 -27.37 -31.92 -49.91
CA ALA A 667 -27.95 -31.17 -48.80
C ALA A 667 -27.38 -31.60 -47.44
N VAL A 668 -27.06 -32.89 -47.25
CA VAL A 668 -26.52 -33.43 -45.99
C VAL A 668 -25.10 -32.97 -45.73
N GLU A 669 -24.24 -32.94 -46.76
CA GLU A 669 -22.87 -32.44 -46.64
C GLU A 669 -22.84 -30.94 -46.32
N MET A 670 -23.85 -30.19 -46.81
CA MET A 670 -24.06 -28.80 -46.39
C MET A 670 -24.45 -28.66 -44.93
N PHE A 671 -25.10 -29.66 -44.33
CA PHE A 671 -25.36 -29.66 -42.89
C PHE A 671 -24.14 -30.04 -42.07
N TYR A 672 -23.32 -30.99 -42.55
CA TYR A 672 -22.03 -31.29 -41.91
C TYR A 672 -21.13 -30.06 -41.82
N LEU A 673 -21.14 -29.21 -42.85
CA LEU A 673 -20.44 -27.93 -42.85
C LEU A 673 -20.89 -26.98 -41.73
N ILE A 674 -22.16 -27.04 -41.33
CA ILE A 674 -22.75 -26.13 -40.35
C ILE A 674 -22.64 -26.69 -38.92
N ALA A 675 -23.02 -27.95 -38.73
CA ALA A 675 -23.25 -28.55 -37.42
C ALA A 675 -22.48 -29.85 -37.19
N GLY A 676 -21.73 -30.34 -38.17
CA GLY A 676 -21.11 -31.67 -38.08
C GLY A 676 -22.15 -32.79 -37.96
N ASN A 677 -21.83 -33.82 -37.17
CA ASN A 677 -22.65 -35.05 -37.05
C ASN A 677 -23.88 -34.93 -36.14
N THR A 678 -24.15 -33.77 -35.56
CA THR A 678 -25.22 -33.56 -34.56
C THR A 678 -26.56 -33.17 -35.18
N ALA A 679 -26.61 -32.90 -36.49
CA ALA A 679 -27.83 -32.53 -37.19
C ALA A 679 -28.82 -33.70 -37.31
N SER A 680 -30.12 -33.42 -37.14
CA SER A 680 -31.20 -34.40 -37.33
C SER A 680 -32.14 -34.00 -38.47
N ILE A 681 -32.50 -34.98 -39.32
CA ILE A 681 -33.38 -34.80 -40.48
C ILE A 681 -34.78 -35.34 -40.14
N SER A 682 -35.83 -34.55 -40.38
CA SER A 682 -37.22 -35.01 -40.23
C SER A 682 -38.04 -34.79 -41.52
N THR A 683 -38.73 -35.83 -41.99
CA THR A 683 -39.51 -35.81 -43.24
C THR A 683 -41.00 -35.61 -42.96
N GLY A 684 -41.39 -34.41 -42.53
CA GLY A 684 -42.78 -34.05 -42.24
C GLY A 684 -43.35 -33.01 -43.21
N GLY A 685 -43.87 -33.44 -44.37
CA GLY A 685 -44.67 -32.60 -45.29
C GLY A 685 -43.95 -31.40 -45.96
N GLY A 686 -42.63 -31.34 -45.80
CA GLY A 686 -41.68 -30.36 -46.31
C GLY A 686 -40.30 -30.72 -45.72
N TYR A 687 -39.21 -30.48 -46.45
CA TYR A 687 -37.87 -30.79 -45.97
C TYR A 687 -37.48 -29.79 -44.87
N ASN A 688 -37.67 -30.17 -43.61
CA ASN A 688 -37.33 -29.36 -42.44
C ASN A 688 -36.16 -30.02 -41.70
N PHE A 689 -35.10 -29.25 -41.50
CA PHE A 689 -33.88 -29.70 -40.83
C PHE A 689 -33.77 -28.99 -39.48
N SER A 690 -33.43 -29.71 -38.39
CA SER A 690 -33.32 -29.13 -37.06
C SER A 690 -31.91 -29.24 -36.49
N VAL A 691 -31.37 -28.13 -35.98
CA VAL A 691 -30.05 -28.01 -35.35
C VAL A 691 -30.19 -27.22 -34.04
N THR A 692 -29.52 -27.64 -32.97
CA THR A 692 -29.50 -26.91 -31.69
C THR A 692 -28.40 -25.85 -31.69
N ALA A 693 -28.61 -24.70 -31.04
CA ALA A 693 -27.65 -23.59 -31.03
C ALA A 693 -26.22 -23.98 -30.60
N GLY A 694 -26.09 -24.89 -29.64
CA GLY A 694 -24.81 -25.37 -29.10
C GLY A 694 -24.04 -26.32 -30.03
N ASP A 695 -24.65 -26.74 -31.14
CA ASP A 695 -24.10 -27.74 -32.06
C ASP A 695 -23.41 -27.11 -33.29
N LEU A 696 -23.28 -25.78 -33.36
CA LEU A 696 -22.75 -25.04 -34.53
C LEU A 696 -21.21 -24.99 -34.60
N THR A 697 -20.51 -25.83 -33.83
CA THR A 697 -19.06 -25.75 -33.62
C THR A 697 -18.27 -25.82 -34.94
N ASN A 698 -18.67 -26.67 -35.88
CA ASN A 698 -17.99 -26.80 -37.18
C ASN A 698 -18.17 -25.55 -38.05
N GLY A 699 -19.37 -25.00 -38.13
CA GLY A 699 -19.64 -23.78 -38.91
C GLY A 699 -18.88 -22.57 -38.36
N VAL A 700 -18.75 -22.47 -37.03
CA VAL A 700 -17.95 -21.42 -36.38
C VAL A 700 -16.46 -21.59 -36.66
N ALA A 701 -15.93 -22.81 -36.57
CA ALA A 701 -14.53 -23.10 -36.88
C ALA A 701 -14.18 -22.74 -38.33
N VAL A 702 -15.02 -23.17 -39.29
CA VAL A 702 -14.84 -22.85 -40.71
C VAL A 702 -14.94 -21.36 -40.99
N TYR A 703 -15.91 -20.68 -40.36
CA TYR A 703 -16.07 -19.23 -40.49
C TYR A 703 -14.81 -18.48 -40.03
N ASN A 704 -14.27 -18.85 -38.86
CA ASN A 704 -13.08 -18.22 -38.31
C ASN A 704 -11.86 -18.42 -39.23
N ALA A 705 -11.66 -19.63 -39.75
CA ALA A 705 -10.56 -19.93 -40.67
C ALA A 705 -10.64 -19.11 -41.98
N ILE A 706 -11.85 -18.95 -42.53
CA ILE A 706 -12.07 -18.10 -43.72
C ILE A 706 -11.76 -16.64 -43.41
N ARG A 707 -12.15 -16.14 -42.23
CA ARG A 707 -11.91 -14.75 -41.81
C ARG A 707 -10.42 -14.46 -41.62
N GLU A 708 -9.70 -15.36 -40.97
CA GLU A 708 -8.26 -15.21 -40.76
C GLU A 708 -7.49 -15.20 -42.09
N LYS A 709 -7.89 -16.02 -43.07
CA LYS A 709 -7.28 -16.00 -44.41
C LYS A 709 -7.58 -14.73 -45.21
N TYR A 710 -8.75 -14.14 -45.03
CA TYR A 710 -9.18 -12.95 -45.79
C TYR A 710 -9.62 -11.80 -44.86
N PRO A 711 -8.71 -11.23 -44.05
CA PRO A 711 -9.05 -10.27 -43.00
C PRO A 711 -9.58 -8.93 -43.56
N GLU A 712 -9.21 -8.55 -44.78
CA GLU A 712 -9.56 -7.26 -45.38
C GLU A 712 -10.99 -7.16 -45.96
N LYS A 713 -11.84 -8.18 -45.77
CA LYS A 713 -13.18 -8.28 -46.40
C LYS A 713 -14.36 -8.16 -45.42
N ASP A 714 -14.11 -7.59 -44.24
CA ASP A 714 -14.98 -7.64 -43.05
C ASP A 714 -16.35 -6.94 -43.16
N GLU A 715 -16.66 -6.22 -44.25
CA GLU A 715 -17.98 -5.55 -44.39
C GLU A 715 -18.76 -5.88 -45.67
N THR A 716 -18.15 -6.52 -46.66
CA THR A 716 -18.84 -6.99 -47.88
C THR A 716 -17.99 -8.07 -48.54
N PHE A 717 -18.15 -9.33 -48.13
CA PHE A 717 -17.62 -10.43 -48.93
C PHE A 717 -18.26 -10.35 -50.33
N GLY A 718 -17.46 -10.00 -51.34
CA GLY A 718 -17.89 -9.91 -52.73
C GLY A 718 -18.41 -11.25 -53.26
N ASP A 719 -19.05 -11.23 -54.44
CA ASP A 719 -19.82 -12.36 -54.99
C ASP A 719 -19.07 -13.71 -55.13
N ALA A 720 -17.74 -13.72 -55.02
CA ALA A 720 -16.88 -14.90 -55.21
C ALA A 720 -16.41 -15.62 -53.91
N TYR A 721 -16.75 -15.13 -52.72
CA TYR A 721 -16.27 -15.69 -51.44
C TYR A 721 -17.43 -16.23 -50.60
N TYR A 722 -17.17 -17.16 -49.67
CA TYR A 722 -18.17 -17.60 -48.71
C TYR A 722 -18.58 -16.44 -47.81
N THR A 723 -19.74 -15.88 -48.13
CA THR A 723 -20.45 -15.01 -47.21
C THR A 723 -21.26 -15.93 -46.29
N PHE A 724 -20.80 -16.21 -45.08
CA PHE A 724 -21.74 -16.40 -43.97
C PHE A 724 -22.38 -15.03 -43.68
N ASN A 725 -23.02 -14.41 -44.68
CA ASN A 725 -23.44 -13.02 -44.62
C ASN A 725 -24.48 -12.89 -43.52
N ASN A 726 -24.10 -12.26 -42.40
CA ASN A 726 -24.84 -11.38 -41.50
C ASN A 726 -26.33 -11.67 -41.21
N VAL A 727 -26.81 -12.90 -41.43
CA VAL A 727 -28.15 -13.39 -41.09
C VAL A 727 -28.04 -14.64 -40.21
N TRP A 728 -26.91 -15.35 -40.27
CA TRP A 728 -26.68 -16.61 -39.54
C TRP A 728 -26.06 -16.41 -38.15
N LEU A 729 -25.23 -15.38 -37.95
CA LEU A 729 -24.58 -15.08 -36.66
C LEU A 729 -24.98 -13.72 -36.04
N SER A 730 -25.40 -12.72 -36.84
CA SER A 730 -25.73 -11.36 -36.35
C SER A 730 -26.95 -11.27 -35.43
N HIS A 731 -27.78 -12.31 -35.37
CA HIS A 731 -29.01 -12.34 -34.56
C HIS A 731 -28.88 -13.16 -33.27
N ILE A 732 -27.68 -13.66 -32.96
CA ILE A 732 -27.39 -14.22 -31.63
C ILE A 732 -27.23 -13.10 -30.58
N ASP A 733 -26.97 -11.85 -31.01
CA ASP A 733 -26.68 -10.75 -30.08
C ASP A 733 -27.69 -9.58 -30.09
N THR A 734 -28.81 -9.63 -30.83
CA THR A 734 -29.83 -8.57 -30.70
C THR A 734 -31.26 -9.06 -30.81
N ALA A 735 -32.05 -8.66 -29.81
CA ALA A 735 -33.47 -8.90 -29.70
C ALA A 735 -34.27 -8.18 -30.81
N TYR A 736 -35.31 -8.88 -31.29
CA TYR A 736 -36.44 -8.37 -32.09
C TYR A 736 -36.20 -8.01 -33.57
N GLY A 737 -36.62 -8.91 -34.47
CA GLY A 737 -36.91 -8.58 -35.88
C GLY A 737 -37.26 -9.81 -36.71
N THR A 738 -38.37 -9.78 -37.45
CA THR A 738 -38.74 -10.85 -38.39
C THR A 738 -37.78 -10.86 -39.60
N PRO A 739 -37.30 -12.02 -40.07
CA PRO A 739 -36.32 -12.08 -41.14
C PRO A 739 -36.95 -11.72 -42.49
N THR A 740 -36.45 -10.66 -43.13
CA THR A 740 -36.66 -10.41 -44.56
C THR A 740 -35.35 -10.68 -45.29
N ASN A 741 -35.31 -11.80 -46.01
CA ASN A 741 -34.18 -12.24 -46.79
C ASN A 741 -34.03 -11.36 -48.05
N PRO A 742 -32.89 -10.68 -48.32
CA PRO A 742 -32.71 -9.93 -49.55
C PRO A 742 -32.27 -10.80 -50.74
N HIS A 743 -31.82 -12.05 -50.51
CA HIS A 743 -31.30 -12.93 -51.57
C HIS A 743 -31.73 -14.39 -51.34
N GLY A 744 -32.74 -14.83 -52.10
CA GLY A 744 -33.47 -16.08 -51.89
C GLY A 744 -32.63 -17.36 -51.83
N GLY A 745 -33.05 -18.27 -50.94
CA GLY A 745 -32.59 -19.67 -50.93
C GLY A 745 -33.03 -20.46 -49.69
N TRP A 746 -32.93 -19.87 -48.50
CA TRP A 746 -33.19 -20.57 -47.23
C TRP A 746 -33.84 -19.63 -46.19
N SER A 747 -34.67 -20.18 -45.29
CA SER A 747 -35.22 -19.47 -44.13
C SER A 747 -34.95 -20.24 -42.83
N ILE A 748 -34.66 -19.49 -41.77
CA ILE A 748 -34.51 -19.99 -40.38
C ILE A 748 -35.75 -19.57 -39.58
N SER A 749 -36.30 -20.49 -38.79
CA SER A 749 -37.28 -20.18 -37.75
C SER A 749 -36.97 -20.96 -36.47
N GLY A 750 -36.94 -20.30 -35.31
CA GLY A 750 -36.69 -20.91 -34.01
C GLY A 750 -36.87 -19.93 -32.84
N SER A 751 -36.98 -20.46 -31.62
CA SER A 751 -37.05 -19.70 -30.35
C SER A 751 -35.72 -19.78 -29.59
N VAL A 752 -35.42 -18.77 -28.76
CA VAL A 752 -34.15 -18.61 -28.01
C VAL A 752 -33.70 -19.86 -27.22
N GLU A 753 -34.64 -20.69 -26.76
CA GLU A 753 -34.35 -21.93 -25.99
C GLU A 753 -34.73 -23.23 -26.72
N GLY A 754 -35.00 -23.17 -28.04
CA GLY A 754 -35.47 -24.33 -28.84
C GLY A 754 -34.64 -24.59 -30.09
N PRO A 755 -34.76 -25.79 -30.72
CA PRO A 755 -34.03 -26.13 -31.93
C PRO A 755 -34.39 -25.17 -33.09
N TYR A 756 -33.38 -24.71 -33.82
CA TYR A 756 -33.58 -23.91 -35.02
C TYR A 756 -34.01 -24.82 -36.17
N THR A 757 -35.06 -24.43 -36.89
CA THR A 757 -35.52 -25.14 -38.08
C THR A 757 -35.04 -24.41 -39.33
N LEU A 758 -34.31 -25.12 -40.19
CA LEU A 758 -33.96 -24.70 -41.54
C LEU A 758 -34.95 -25.24 -42.55
N SER A 759 -35.51 -24.36 -43.38
CA SER A 759 -36.36 -24.78 -44.51
C SER A 759 -35.78 -24.32 -45.85
N ALA A 760 -35.69 -25.26 -46.80
CA ALA A 760 -35.32 -24.98 -48.19
C ALA A 760 -36.55 -24.44 -48.93
N ALA A 761 -36.54 -23.17 -49.34
CA ALA A 761 -37.58 -22.64 -50.20
C ALA A 761 -37.25 -23.02 -51.66
N GLY A 762 -38.20 -23.66 -52.36
CA GLY A 762 -38.00 -24.16 -53.72
C GLY A 762 -37.36 -23.13 -54.66
N PHE A 763 -36.25 -23.52 -55.30
CA PHE A 763 -35.51 -22.78 -56.31
C PHE A 763 -36.42 -22.39 -57.49
N SER A 764 -37.15 -21.29 -57.35
CA SER A 764 -38.11 -20.81 -58.37
C SER A 764 -37.75 -19.46 -58.97
N ASP A 765 -36.75 -18.76 -58.41
CA ASP A 765 -36.29 -17.48 -58.93
C ASP A 765 -35.04 -17.62 -59.80
N LYS A 766 -35.12 -17.07 -61.02
CA LYS A 766 -34.08 -17.05 -62.07
C LYS A 766 -32.88 -16.13 -61.74
N LYS A 767 -32.41 -16.11 -60.49
CA LYS A 767 -31.22 -15.35 -60.04
C LYS A 767 -30.06 -16.31 -59.75
N ALA A 768 -28.84 -15.79 -59.87
CA ALA A 768 -27.59 -16.56 -59.82
C ALA A 768 -27.54 -17.56 -58.66
N VAL A 769 -27.14 -18.79 -58.95
CA VAL A 769 -26.92 -19.86 -57.95
C VAL A 769 -25.43 -19.87 -57.62
N ARG A 770 -25.10 -19.87 -56.33
CA ARG A 770 -23.73 -20.04 -55.85
C ARG A 770 -23.51 -21.52 -55.50
N PRO A 771 -22.91 -22.33 -56.38
CA PRO A 771 -22.45 -23.66 -56.00
C PRO A 771 -21.40 -23.56 -54.89
N ILE A 772 -21.68 -24.27 -53.80
CA ILE A 772 -20.72 -24.64 -52.76
C ILE A 772 -19.96 -25.84 -53.30
N LEU A 773 -18.65 -25.93 -53.08
CA LEU A 773 -17.82 -27.03 -53.55
C LEU A 773 -17.19 -27.75 -52.36
N ALA A 774 -17.25 -29.07 -52.38
CA ALA A 774 -16.59 -29.96 -51.45
C ALA A 774 -15.75 -30.98 -52.21
N PHE A 775 -14.71 -31.53 -51.59
CA PHE A 775 -14.04 -32.75 -52.07
C PHE A 775 -13.65 -33.68 -50.94
#